data_AF-A0A9Q9RBZ1-F1
#
_entry.id   AF-A0A9Q9RBZ1-F1
#
_cell.length_a   1.000
_cell.length_b   1.000
_cell.length_c   1.000
_cell.angle_alpha   90.00
_cell.angle_beta   90.00
_cell.angle_gamma   90.00
#
_symmetry.space_group_name_H-M   'P 1'
#
loop_
_entity.id
_entity.type
_entity.pdbx_description
1 polymer ?
#
loop_
_entity_poly.entity_id
_entity_poly.type
_entity_poly.pdbx_seq_one_letter_code
_entity_poly.pdbx_strand_id
1 'polypeptide(L)'
;MAVSSLRPVIPFPFGTAVHNVSAEPLTTGVDRAALETSSKILDIIGRYRMKQDDNLYSHSDESTLKFIALIYTHVKAGKPVPMCLPAFPFKSPNSTSKTLGKLPDKGEEIALAHLNGLCSAIGDVYAPGARLTIISDGLVYNDLLGVPDRDVWAYGETLRSMAAEKEFHNISFARLRDLVEIDLPKDLEEMTYVANASNFRRALLNTFSKPGWSWDDVRQSDDQCMTYRGYIKFLQTDLETVYPVDENRSKSKYKRGIEYIAKQMMARGDAFANAVRQKYSDHVRLSIHPSTGAVKLSISLLPTEQLYTTPWHCSVAYRLDGTIRTGMRSEFDKDASLELVYDNGRPSHYREKSPLLSWAEDKGGIVVDPMYPAGLIIRPANGAGSLALDDIDTKKVRALSEINSPVVLKGFVKKPNRDRFIDFSHRFGTPLPWKFGLLLEVKDRGQDARGLNNVLSAEPMPFHYDGLFKVVKQTDENGNEKTVSTPPQFQLFQGATSSPRDTGFTLFSSSTLFFKYLPSWLKKDISQLTWSVSTSAFDNTVLRGLPLAIDHPTTGKPCLRYHEPWPQSKTRFDASDVTIDGLEATESAAVCETIDSVLYDRRVALYYAWDKGDILVSDNILMMHTRSDFTAGVDHRGVALFMVNSVISSIIMAQVKQYHLLPTDLIPNSPRPLLHYKNVLAKRPNSSKCDPAEVWDTFTKNGWDVQWIFRYPNTQLSHFHSEAHECMAVLSGTATIRFGVGDTSEDLQENTYGSAWEEGGILLEAEAGDVFVIPAGVAHKTHNTKPAAEFKLLSPGVGHGIEADDPKKALSEIELDGYTMMGAYNGGEWDFVKSGGDYGKSWRVPKPKRDPVFGEAEEGLVKTWPGGDTEVDLEIVQVENREYKSKM
;
A
#
# COMPACT_ATOMS: atom_id res chain seq x y z
N MET A 1 4.80 -25.72 19.49
CA MET A 1 5.86 -26.28 18.62
C MET A 1 7.06 -25.35 18.74
N ALA A 2 8.25 -25.91 18.97
CA ALA A 2 9.43 -25.15 19.39
C ALA A 2 9.92 -24.18 18.29
N VAL A 3 9.99 -22.89 18.62
CA VAL A 3 10.59 -21.85 17.80
C VAL A 3 12.10 -22.06 17.79
N SER A 4 12.64 -22.31 16.60
CA SER A 4 14.06 -22.47 16.33
C SER A 4 14.83 -21.19 16.73
N SER A 5 15.83 -21.37 17.58
CA SER A 5 16.80 -20.40 18.10
C SER A 5 17.08 -19.18 17.20
N LEU A 6 16.71 -18.00 17.70
CA LEU A 6 17.21 -16.71 17.27
C LEU A 6 18.73 -16.66 17.43
N ARG A 7 19.47 -16.28 16.37
CA ARG A 7 20.87 -15.86 16.52
C ARG A 7 20.87 -14.48 17.20
N PRO A 8 21.50 -14.32 18.37
CA PRO A 8 21.63 -13.01 18.98
C PRO A 8 22.62 -12.16 18.18
N VAL A 9 22.28 -10.88 18.02
CA VAL A 9 23.25 -9.82 17.72
C VAL A 9 24.26 -9.84 18.87
N ILE A 10 25.52 -10.16 18.57
CA ILE A 10 26.58 -10.28 19.57
C ILE A 10 26.94 -8.88 20.08
N PRO A 11 26.81 -8.58 21.39
CA PRO A 11 27.43 -7.40 21.99
C PRO A 11 28.92 -7.69 22.20
N PHE A 12 29.79 -6.75 21.83
CA PHE A 12 31.22 -6.80 22.14
C PHE A 12 31.46 -6.91 23.66
N PRO A 13 32.24 -7.90 24.15
CA PRO A 13 32.66 -7.92 25.55
C PRO A 13 33.94 -7.09 25.73
N PHE A 14 33.83 -5.91 26.33
CA PHE A 14 34.98 -5.25 26.97
C PHE A 14 35.23 -5.91 28.32
N GLY A 15 36.21 -6.82 28.36
CA GLY A 15 36.74 -7.40 29.60
C GLY A 15 38.03 -6.70 30.02
N THR A 16 38.01 -6.08 31.19
CA THR A 16 39.16 -5.48 31.87
C THR A 16 40.14 -6.55 32.38
N ALA A 17 41.42 -6.42 32.02
CA ALA A 17 42.53 -6.99 32.78
C ALA A 17 43.72 -6.03 32.73
N VAL A 18 44.08 -5.51 33.90
CA VAL A 18 45.19 -4.57 34.12
C VAL A 18 46.49 -5.37 34.21
N HIS A 19 47.47 -5.04 33.37
CA HIS A 19 48.88 -5.29 33.66
C HIS A 19 49.72 -4.05 33.33
N ASN A 20 50.39 -3.54 34.36
CA ASN A 20 51.29 -2.38 34.34
C ASN A 20 52.53 -2.64 33.47
N VAL A 21 52.69 -1.87 32.39
CA VAL A 21 54.00 -1.44 31.88
C VAL A 21 53.86 -0.01 31.37
N SER A 22 54.71 0.88 31.88
CA SER A 22 54.74 2.32 31.58
C SER A 22 55.29 2.59 30.17
N ALA A 23 54.46 3.18 29.31
CA ALA A 23 54.87 3.87 28.09
C ALA A 23 54.05 5.15 27.96
N GLU A 24 54.71 6.26 27.63
CA GLU A 24 54.10 7.60 27.50
C GLU A 24 52.98 7.64 26.44
N PRO A 25 51.93 8.47 26.63
CA PRO A 25 50.69 8.38 25.89
C PRO A 25 50.73 9.10 24.54
N LEU A 26 50.77 8.33 23.45
CA LEU A 26 50.43 8.79 22.09
C LEU A 26 48.95 8.49 21.78
N THR A 27 48.11 9.44 22.16
CA THR A 27 46.88 9.92 21.47
C THR A 27 45.81 8.93 20.93
N THR A 28 44.65 9.01 21.60
CA THR A 28 43.25 8.87 21.11
C THR A 28 42.72 7.47 20.79
N GLY A 29 41.92 6.93 21.71
CA GLY A 29 41.05 5.78 21.46
C GLY A 29 40.02 6.05 20.35
N VAL A 30 39.50 4.97 19.75
CA VAL A 30 38.43 5.02 18.76
C VAL A 30 37.22 5.73 19.36
N ASP A 31 36.75 6.80 18.71
CA ASP A 31 35.48 7.45 19.06
C ASP A 31 34.33 6.46 18.82
N ARG A 32 33.79 5.91 19.91
CA ARG A 32 32.73 4.90 19.88
C ARG A 32 31.44 5.44 19.28
N ALA A 33 31.06 6.68 19.60
CA ALA A 33 29.82 7.28 19.09
C ALA A 33 29.90 7.49 17.57
N ALA A 34 31.05 7.99 17.08
CA ALA A 34 31.27 8.13 15.65
C ALA A 34 31.27 6.77 14.92
N LEU A 35 31.77 5.70 15.55
CA LEU A 35 31.74 4.35 14.99
C LEU A 35 30.31 3.80 14.91
N GLU A 36 29.52 3.95 15.97
CA GLU A 36 28.11 3.53 16.02
C GLU A 36 27.27 4.29 14.97
N THR A 37 27.45 5.61 14.84
CA THR A 37 26.82 6.40 13.78
C THR A 37 27.25 5.93 12.39
N SER A 38 28.52 5.60 12.19
CA SER A 38 29.02 5.10 10.90
C SER A 38 28.38 3.77 10.49
N SER A 39 28.16 2.87 11.46
CA SER A 39 27.43 1.62 11.25
C SER A 39 25.99 1.89 10.83
N LYS A 40 25.27 2.79 11.53
CA LYS A 40 23.89 3.17 11.19
C LYS A 40 23.78 3.76 9.78
N ILE A 41 24.75 4.58 9.37
CA ILE A 41 24.81 5.14 8.01
C ILE A 41 24.97 4.02 6.98
N LEU A 42 25.87 3.06 7.22
CA LEU A 42 26.06 1.93 6.31
C LEU A 42 24.81 1.04 6.24
N ASP A 43 24.11 0.83 7.36
CA ASP A 43 22.84 0.10 7.40
C ASP A 43 21.76 0.79 6.57
N ILE A 44 21.67 2.13 6.64
CA ILE A 44 20.76 2.93 5.80
C ILE A 44 21.09 2.74 4.32
N ILE A 45 22.36 2.83 3.91
CA ILE A 45 22.78 2.52 2.53
C ILE A 45 22.41 1.07 2.17
N GLY A 46 22.59 0.16 3.12
CA GLY A 46 22.21 -1.25 3.06
C GLY A 46 20.76 -1.48 2.64
N ARG A 47 19.83 -0.66 3.13
CA ARG A 47 18.41 -0.75 2.79
C ARG A 47 18.13 -0.52 1.30
N TYR A 48 18.96 0.27 0.62
CA TYR A 48 18.81 0.60 -0.80
C TYR A 48 19.53 -0.39 -1.71
N ARG A 49 20.17 -1.42 -1.16
CA ARG A 49 20.92 -2.39 -1.96
C ARG A 49 20.01 -3.19 -2.89
N MET A 50 20.54 -3.56 -4.04
CA MET A 50 19.87 -4.47 -4.96
C MET A 50 19.66 -5.83 -4.26
N LYS A 51 18.47 -6.44 -4.38
CA LYS A 51 18.27 -7.82 -3.96
C LYS A 51 19.25 -8.70 -4.76
N GLN A 52 20.18 -9.37 -4.07
CA GLN A 52 21.17 -10.26 -4.66
C GLN A 52 20.90 -11.71 -4.24
N ASP A 53 21.44 -12.65 -5.02
CA ASP A 53 21.41 -14.08 -4.69
C ASP A 53 22.25 -14.32 -3.43
N ASP A 54 21.71 -15.05 -2.45
CA ASP A 54 22.33 -15.26 -1.12
C ASP A 54 23.74 -15.90 -1.19
N ASN A 55 24.07 -16.54 -2.31
CA ASN A 55 25.34 -17.24 -2.55
C ASN A 55 26.53 -16.32 -2.91
N LEU A 56 26.35 -15.00 -3.04
CA LEU A 56 27.38 -14.07 -3.56
C LEU A 56 28.27 -13.42 -2.47
N TYR A 57 27.95 -13.57 -1.18
CA TYR A 57 28.73 -12.99 -0.07
C TYR A 57 29.64 -14.02 0.60
N SER A 58 30.81 -14.27 0.01
CA SER A 58 31.89 -15.03 0.69
C SER A 58 32.95 -14.14 1.36
N HIS A 59 32.87 -12.80 1.23
CA HIS A 59 33.88 -11.84 1.73
C HIS A 59 33.29 -10.62 2.48
N SER A 60 32.21 -10.81 3.24
CA SER A 60 31.39 -9.72 3.81
C SER A 60 32.11 -8.81 4.82
N ASP A 61 33.00 -9.35 5.66
CA ASP A 61 33.39 -8.63 6.87
C ASP A 61 34.49 -7.59 6.59
N GLU A 62 35.50 -7.93 5.78
CA GLU A 62 36.59 -7.01 5.45
C GLU A 62 36.12 -5.83 4.57
N SER A 63 35.20 -6.10 3.64
CA SER A 63 34.62 -5.06 2.77
C SER A 63 33.72 -4.10 3.56
N THR A 64 32.89 -4.63 4.45
CA THR A 64 32.07 -3.85 5.39
C THR A 64 32.95 -2.94 6.25
N LEU A 65 34.03 -3.47 6.82
CA LEU A 65 34.98 -2.68 7.63
C LEU A 65 35.61 -1.52 6.85
N LYS A 66 35.94 -1.70 5.56
CA LYS A 66 36.46 -0.62 4.70
C LYS A 66 35.47 0.53 4.53
N PHE A 67 34.18 0.22 4.29
CA PHE A 67 33.16 1.26 4.19
C PHE A 67 32.89 1.94 5.52
N ILE A 68 32.82 1.20 6.63
CA ILE A 68 32.68 1.77 7.97
C ILE A 68 33.85 2.71 8.26
N ALA A 69 35.09 2.29 7.99
CA ALA A 69 36.27 3.12 8.20
C ALA A 69 36.23 4.40 7.37
N LEU A 70 35.81 4.33 6.10
CA LEU A 70 35.66 5.52 5.25
C LEU A 70 34.59 6.47 5.79
N ILE A 71 33.40 5.97 6.12
CA ILE A 71 32.30 6.77 6.70
C ILE A 71 32.76 7.41 8.02
N TYR A 72 33.44 6.65 8.86
CA TYR A 72 33.98 7.09 10.15
C TYR A 72 34.91 8.29 10.02
N THR A 73 35.75 8.37 8.98
CA THR A 73 36.61 9.53 8.78
C THR A 73 35.81 10.84 8.63
N HIS A 74 34.66 10.79 7.96
CA HIS A 74 33.80 11.95 7.76
C HIS A 74 32.94 12.25 8.99
N VAL A 75 32.40 11.21 9.64
CA VAL A 75 31.61 11.34 10.87
C VAL A 75 32.46 11.93 11.99
N LYS A 76 33.67 11.43 12.21
CA LYS A 76 34.62 11.96 13.20
C LYS A 76 35.00 13.43 12.90
N ALA A 77 35.03 13.81 11.63
CA ALA A 77 35.31 15.18 11.21
C ALA A 77 34.08 16.12 11.29
N GLY A 78 32.89 15.60 11.64
CA GLY A 78 31.64 16.37 11.64
C GLY A 78 31.22 16.86 10.24
N LYS A 79 31.66 16.18 9.18
CA LYS A 79 31.39 16.56 7.78
C LYS A 79 30.30 15.69 7.16
N PRO A 80 29.54 16.20 6.16
CA PRO A 80 28.62 15.37 5.40
C PRO A 80 29.34 14.16 4.79
N VAL A 81 28.70 12.99 4.77
CA VAL A 81 29.27 11.79 4.14
C VAL A 81 29.17 11.91 2.62
N PRO A 82 30.30 11.98 1.88
CA PRO A 82 30.27 12.08 0.44
C PRO A 82 30.08 10.70 -0.20
N MET A 83 29.17 10.61 -1.17
CA MET A 83 28.90 9.40 -1.94
C MET A 83 29.01 9.70 -3.43
N CYS A 84 29.42 8.73 -4.24
CA CYS A 84 29.47 8.89 -5.70
C CYS A 84 28.83 7.72 -6.45
N LEU A 85 28.08 8.03 -7.50
CA LEU A 85 27.33 7.05 -8.29
C LEU A 85 27.51 7.29 -9.80
N PRO A 86 28.21 6.40 -10.52
CA PRO A 86 28.15 6.28 -11.97
C PRO A 86 26.75 5.88 -12.41
N ALA A 87 26.03 6.77 -13.07
CA ALA A 87 24.66 6.54 -13.50
C ALA A 87 24.16 7.66 -14.41
N PHE A 88 22.95 7.47 -14.95
CA PHE A 88 22.22 8.47 -15.74
C PHE A 88 23.03 8.95 -16.97
N PRO A 89 23.37 8.05 -17.91
CA PRO A 89 24.11 8.39 -19.12
C PRO A 89 23.24 9.17 -20.12
N PHE A 90 22.15 8.55 -20.56
CA PHE A 90 21.17 8.97 -21.56
C PHE A 90 20.07 7.89 -21.64
N LYS A 91 18.87 8.21 -22.16
CA LYS A 91 17.84 7.19 -22.47
C LYS A 91 18.31 6.24 -23.56
N SER A 92 17.91 4.97 -23.45
CA SER A 92 18.04 3.98 -24.51
C SER A 92 17.72 4.57 -25.90
N PRO A 93 18.51 4.28 -26.94
CA PRO A 93 18.18 4.67 -28.32
C PRO A 93 16.93 3.96 -28.87
N ASN A 94 16.42 2.94 -28.18
CA ASN A 94 15.19 2.25 -28.55
C ASN A 94 13.97 2.86 -27.84
N SER A 95 13.55 4.04 -28.32
CA SER A 95 12.34 4.73 -27.83
C SER A 95 11.03 4.15 -28.38
N THR A 96 11.10 3.14 -29.25
CA THR A 96 9.91 2.48 -29.81
C THR A 96 9.43 1.38 -28.90
N SER A 97 10.34 0.57 -28.34
CA SER A 97 9.96 -0.59 -27.50
C SER A 97 10.42 -0.52 -26.06
N LYS A 98 11.47 0.22 -25.69
CA LYS A 98 12.01 0.26 -24.31
C LYS A 98 11.57 1.48 -23.51
N THR A 99 11.81 2.68 -24.03
CA THR A 99 11.62 3.95 -23.31
C THR A 99 10.58 4.85 -24.00
N LEU A 100 10.09 5.87 -23.29
CA LEU A 100 9.09 6.81 -23.82
C LEU A 100 9.67 7.88 -24.75
N GLY A 101 10.99 8.09 -24.69
CA GLY A 101 11.68 9.11 -25.47
C GLY A 101 13.16 9.20 -25.12
N LYS A 102 13.78 10.34 -25.48
CA LYS A 102 15.21 10.61 -25.28
C LYS A 102 15.54 11.37 -24.00
N LEU A 103 14.55 12.07 -23.44
CA LEU A 103 14.71 12.89 -22.25
C LEU A 103 14.32 12.10 -20.98
N PRO A 104 14.83 12.48 -19.80
CA PRO A 104 14.34 11.99 -18.51
C PRO A 104 12.82 12.10 -18.42
N ASP A 105 12.19 11.05 -17.89
CA ASP A 105 10.75 10.98 -17.66
C ASP A 105 10.48 10.67 -16.17
N LYS A 106 9.27 10.20 -15.84
CA LYS A 106 8.90 9.92 -14.45
C LYS A 106 9.81 8.85 -13.81
N GLY A 107 10.42 7.97 -14.60
CA GLY A 107 11.38 6.99 -14.09
C GLY A 107 12.61 7.64 -13.45
N GLU A 108 13.19 8.65 -14.12
CA GLU A 108 14.29 9.43 -13.55
C GLU A 108 13.86 10.26 -12.34
N GLU A 109 12.66 10.85 -12.36
CA GLU A 109 12.14 11.62 -11.23
C GLU A 109 12.06 10.77 -9.96
N ILE A 110 11.47 9.56 -10.05
CA ILE A 110 11.38 8.61 -8.93
C ILE A 110 12.78 8.20 -8.48
N ALA A 111 13.69 7.93 -9.41
CA ALA A 111 15.05 7.51 -9.06
C ALA A 111 15.82 8.60 -8.31
N LEU A 112 15.69 9.86 -8.73
CA LEU A 112 16.26 10.99 -8.01
C LEU A 112 15.60 11.18 -6.63
N ALA A 113 14.27 11.06 -6.53
CA ALA A 113 13.57 11.12 -5.25
C ALA A 113 14.04 10.02 -4.29
N HIS A 114 14.22 8.80 -4.80
CA HIS A 114 14.71 7.64 -4.04
C HIS A 114 16.13 7.88 -3.50
N LEU A 115 17.04 8.37 -4.35
CA LEU A 115 18.42 8.69 -3.97
C LEU A 115 18.53 9.89 -3.03
N ASN A 116 17.69 10.91 -3.22
CA ASN A 116 17.61 12.04 -2.30
C ASN A 116 17.09 11.57 -0.93
N GLY A 117 16.09 10.68 -0.92
CA GLY A 117 15.57 10.01 0.26
C GLY A 117 16.64 9.19 1.01
N LEU A 118 17.54 8.50 0.30
CA LEU A 118 18.70 7.84 0.92
C LEU A 118 19.56 8.83 1.71
N CYS A 119 19.87 9.98 1.11
CA CYS A 119 20.69 11.00 1.77
C CYS A 119 19.95 11.66 2.96
N SER A 120 18.64 11.91 2.82
CA SER A 120 17.81 12.43 3.90
C SER A 120 17.72 11.46 5.07
N ALA A 121 17.59 10.15 4.80
CA ALA A 121 17.61 9.12 5.85
C ALA A 121 18.92 9.12 6.66
N ILE A 122 20.05 9.40 6.01
CA ILE A 122 21.33 9.59 6.71
C ILE A 122 21.29 10.87 7.57
N GLY A 123 20.70 11.96 7.06
CA GLY A 123 20.48 13.20 7.81
C GLY A 123 19.68 13.01 9.09
N ASP A 124 18.71 12.08 9.08
CA ASP A 124 17.84 11.78 10.24
C ASP A 124 18.62 11.16 11.42
N VAL A 125 19.75 10.48 11.17
CA VAL A 125 20.60 9.87 12.22
C VAL A 125 21.94 10.58 12.41
N TYR A 126 22.31 11.48 11.50
CA TYR A 126 23.57 12.20 11.48
C TYR A 126 23.36 13.59 10.89
N ALA A 127 23.35 14.63 11.73
CA ALA A 127 22.91 15.98 11.36
C ALA A 127 23.62 16.60 10.13
N PRO A 128 24.95 16.42 9.92
CA PRO A 128 25.62 16.88 8.68
C PRO A 128 25.13 16.16 7.41
N GLY A 129 24.49 15.01 7.55
CA GLY A 129 23.86 14.25 6.48
C GLY A 129 24.84 13.64 5.48
N ALA A 130 24.36 13.45 4.26
CA ALA A 130 25.15 12.92 3.15
C ALA A 130 24.89 13.71 1.86
N ARG A 131 25.86 13.68 0.95
CA ARG A 131 25.76 14.25 -0.39
C ARG A 131 26.08 13.18 -1.42
N LEU A 132 25.22 13.04 -2.42
CA LEU A 132 25.42 12.12 -3.53
C LEU A 132 25.83 12.87 -4.80
N THR A 133 26.98 12.53 -5.35
CA THR A 133 27.42 13.00 -6.67
C THR A 133 27.09 11.96 -7.73
N ILE A 134 26.12 12.25 -8.58
CA ILE A 134 25.81 11.46 -9.77
C ILE A 134 26.81 11.82 -10.87
N ILE A 135 27.58 10.85 -11.33
CA ILE A 135 28.64 11.04 -12.32
C ILE A 135 28.16 10.40 -13.63
N SER A 136 27.76 11.23 -14.58
CA SER A 136 27.27 10.75 -15.86
C SER A 136 28.40 10.11 -16.67
N ASP A 137 28.19 8.86 -17.06
CA ASP A 137 29.00 8.08 -17.98
C ASP A 137 28.50 8.18 -19.44
N GLY A 138 27.58 9.12 -19.73
CA GLY A 138 26.95 9.27 -21.05
C GLY A 138 27.97 9.44 -22.18
N LEU A 139 28.83 10.46 -22.09
CA LEU A 139 29.87 10.67 -23.10
C LEU A 139 30.92 9.54 -23.17
N VAL A 140 30.98 8.63 -22.20
CA VAL A 140 31.91 7.50 -22.25
C VAL A 140 31.47 6.49 -23.31
N TYR A 141 30.15 6.32 -23.50
CA TYR A 141 29.58 5.22 -24.29
C TYR A 141 28.70 5.64 -25.46
N ASN A 142 28.19 6.87 -25.49
CA ASN A 142 27.13 7.27 -26.42
C ASN A 142 27.46 7.01 -27.90
N ASP A 143 28.70 7.28 -28.32
CA ASP A 143 29.19 7.02 -29.68
C ASP A 143 29.20 5.52 -30.05
N LEU A 144 29.44 4.62 -29.09
CA LEU A 144 29.35 3.17 -29.27
C LEU A 144 27.89 2.70 -29.42
N LEU A 145 26.95 3.45 -28.84
CA LEU A 145 25.52 3.10 -28.81
C LEU A 145 24.68 3.87 -29.83
N GLY A 146 25.31 4.67 -30.70
CA GLY A 146 24.62 5.46 -31.71
C GLY A 146 23.81 6.63 -31.15
N VAL A 147 24.10 7.08 -29.93
CA VAL A 147 23.43 8.21 -29.27
C VAL A 147 24.21 9.51 -29.52
N PRO A 148 23.61 10.53 -30.16
CA PRO A 148 24.27 11.81 -30.42
C PRO A 148 24.75 12.51 -29.15
N ASP A 149 25.91 13.18 -29.22
CA ASP A 149 26.46 13.98 -28.09
C ASP A 149 25.48 15.04 -27.58
N ARG A 150 24.68 15.62 -28.49
CA ARG A 150 23.61 16.58 -28.17
C ARG A 150 22.49 15.97 -27.33
N ASP A 151 22.14 14.71 -27.58
CA ASP A 151 21.11 14.01 -26.82
C ASP A 151 21.60 13.71 -25.39
N VAL A 152 22.89 13.40 -25.22
CA VAL A 152 23.54 13.26 -23.89
C VAL A 152 23.50 14.57 -23.12
N TRP A 153 23.81 15.70 -23.78
CA TRP A 153 23.71 17.02 -23.18
C TRP A 153 22.28 17.33 -22.73
N ALA A 154 21.30 17.18 -23.63
CA ALA A 154 19.90 17.47 -23.34
C ALA A 154 19.34 16.59 -22.21
N TYR A 155 19.69 15.31 -22.17
CA TYR A 155 19.32 14.41 -21.08
C TYR A 155 19.89 14.90 -19.75
N GLY A 156 21.18 15.23 -19.71
CA GLY A 156 21.85 15.72 -18.50
C GLY A 156 21.32 17.07 -18.00
N GLU A 157 20.98 18.00 -18.89
CA GLU A 157 20.38 19.29 -18.51
C GLU A 157 18.95 19.14 -17.98
N THR A 158 18.17 18.28 -18.62
CA THR A 158 16.80 17.98 -18.15
C THR A 158 16.83 17.33 -16.77
N LEU A 159 17.78 16.43 -16.51
CA LEU A 159 17.93 15.77 -15.21
C LEU A 159 18.31 16.77 -14.09
N ARG A 160 19.22 17.70 -14.38
CA ARG A 160 19.60 18.80 -13.46
C ARG A 160 18.43 19.74 -13.17
N SER A 161 17.69 20.12 -14.21
CA SER A 161 16.50 20.98 -14.08
C SER A 161 15.44 20.31 -13.23
N MET A 162 15.16 19.02 -13.48
CA MET A 162 14.24 18.21 -12.69
C MET A 162 14.64 18.14 -11.21
N ALA A 163 15.93 17.92 -10.91
CA ALA A 163 16.42 17.89 -9.53
C ALA A 163 16.26 19.23 -8.82
N ALA A 164 16.45 20.35 -9.53
CA ALA A 164 16.24 21.69 -9.00
C ALA A 164 14.76 22.00 -8.77
N GLU A 165 13.89 21.73 -9.75
CA GLU A 165 12.43 21.92 -9.68
C GLU A 165 11.78 21.11 -8.55
N LYS A 166 12.33 19.92 -8.26
CA LYS A 166 11.87 19.02 -7.20
C LYS A 166 12.59 19.21 -5.86
N GLU A 167 13.48 20.20 -5.75
CA GLU A 167 14.21 20.53 -4.52
C GLU A 167 15.05 19.35 -3.97
N PHE A 168 15.63 18.53 -4.84
CA PHE A 168 16.51 17.41 -4.46
C PHE A 168 17.91 17.87 -4.07
N HIS A 169 17.99 18.64 -2.98
CA HIS A 169 19.21 19.35 -2.55
C HIS A 169 20.38 18.44 -2.19
N ASN A 170 20.17 17.16 -1.89
CA ASN A 170 21.25 16.23 -1.52
C ASN A 170 21.98 15.62 -2.73
N ILE A 171 21.52 15.92 -3.94
CA ILE A 171 22.09 15.40 -5.18
C ILE A 171 22.89 16.51 -5.87
N SER A 172 24.12 16.17 -6.25
CA SER A 172 24.95 16.96 -7.14
C SER A 172 25.32 16.14 -8.37
N PHE A 173 25.81 16.80 -9.42
CA PHE A 173 26.09 16.15 -10.69
C PHE A 173 27.49 16.48 -11.19
N ALA A 174 28.15 15.47 -11.73
CA ALA A 174 29.38 15.59 -12.50
C ALA A 174 29.20 14.93 -13.88
N ARG A 175 29.95 15.40 -14.86
CA ARG A 175 30.03 14.87 -16.22
C ARG A 175 31.45 14.46 -16.53
N LEU A 176 31.66 13.87 -17.71
CA LEU A 176 32.98 13.45 -18.16
C LEU A 176 34.00 14.61 -18.16
N ARG A 177 33.57 15.83 -18.53
CA ARG A 177 34.36 17.06 -18.44
C ARG A 177 35.00 17.26 -17.06
N ASP A 178 34.28 16.92 -15.99
CA ASP A 178 34.77 17.14 -14.63
C ASP A 178 35.86 16.13 -14.24
N LEU A 179 36.00 15.02 -14.96
CA LEU A 179 37.00 13.98 -14.67
C LEU A 179 38.33 14.20 -15.40
N VAL A 180 38.38 15.14 -16.34
CA VAL A 180 39.52 15.32 -17.24
C VAL A 180 39.98 16.77 -17.25
N GLU A 181 41.28 16.98 -17.32
CA GLU A 181 41.87 18.32 -17.42
C GLU A 181 41.96 18.74 -18.88
N ILE A 182 41.14 19.72 -19.27
CA ILE A 182 41.19 20.36 -20.60
C ILE A 182 41.00 21.87 -20.41
N ASP A 183 41.76 22.68 -21.13
CA ASP A 183 41.64 24.14 -21.11
C ASP A 183 40.35 24.60 -21.82
N LEU A 184 39.29 24.77 -21.04
CA LEU A 184 38.01 25.34 -21.43
C LEU A 184 37.40 26.03 -20.19
N PRO A 185 36.38 26.89 -20.36
CA PRO A 185 35.57 27.36 -19.24
C PRO A 185 35.00 26.20 -18.41
N LYS A 186 34.70 26.47 -17.13
CA LYS A 186 34.03 25.50 -16.25
C LYS A 186 32.58 25.30 -16.69
N ASP A 187 31.87 26.41 -16.86
CA ASP A 187 30.50 26.42 -17.34
C ASP A 187 30.51 26.41 -18.87
N LEU A 188 29.90 25.38 -19.45
CA LEU A 188 29.83 25.18 -20.88
C LEU A 188 28.37 25.28 -21.32
N GLU A 189 28.14 25.94 -22.45
CA GLU A 189 26.87 25.88 -23.17
C GLU A 189 26.83 24.66 -24.09
N GLU A 190 25.63 24.32 -24.59
CA GLU A 190 25.39 23.16 -25.45
C GLU A 190 26.40 23.04 -26.59
N MET A 191 26.56 24.12 -27.38
CA MET A 191 27.39 24.09 -28.58
C MET A 191 28.86 23.81 -28.25
N THR A 192 29.39 24.46 -27.20
CA THR A 192 30.78 24.29 -26.76
C THR A 192 31.02 22.92 -26.14
N TYR A 193 30.06 22.41 -25.37
CA TYR A 193 30.13 21.06 -24.79
C TYR A 193 30.13 19.98 -25.88
N VAL A 194 29.18 20.06 -26.82
CA VAL A 194 29.03 19.10 -27.93
C VAL A 194 30.26 19.13 -28.84
N ALA A 195 30.77 20.31 -29.19
CA ALA A 195 31.98 20.45 -30.00
C ALA A 195 33.22 19.79 -29.35
N ASN A 196 33.25 19.68 -28.02
CA ASN A 196 34.36 19.10 -27.26
C ASN A 196 34.11 17.69 -26.73
N ALA A 197 32.97 17.06 -27.04
CA ALA A 197 32.63 15.73 -26.53
C ALA A 197 33.71 14.67 -26.86
N SER A 198 34.21 14.67 -28.10
CA SER A 198 35.31 13.78 -28.52
C SER A 198 36.64 14.10 -27.80
N ASN A 199 36.91 15.36 -27.47
CA ASN A 199 38.09 15.76 -26.71
C ASN A 199 38.02 15.24 -25.28
N PHE A 200 36.85 15.29 -24.63
CA PHE A 200 36.64 14.73 -23.30
C PHE A 200 36.87 13.22 -23.28
N ARG A 201 36.30 12.48 -24.25
CA ARG A 201 36.54 11.04 -24.41
C ARG A 201 38.02 10.72 -24.59
N ARG A 202 38.69 11.44 -25.49
CA ARG A 202 40.12 11.22 -25.76
C ARG A 202 40.98 11.49 -24.54
N ALA A 203 40.71 12.58 -23.80
CA ALA A 203 41.43 12.89 -22.57
C ALA A 203 41.24 11.79 -21.51
N LEU A 204 40.02 11.29 -21.32
CA LEU A 204 39.75 10.19 -20.40
C LEU A 204 40.59 8.95 -20.77
N LEU A 205 40.52 8.53 -22.03
CA LEU A 205 41.18 7.31 -22.46
C LEU A 205 42.70 7.44 -22.40
N ASN A 206 43.27 8.57 -22.80
CA ASN A 206 44.72 8.77 -22.76
C ASN A 206 45.26 8.78 -21.33
N THR A 207 44.51 9.33 -20.37
CA THR A 207 44.98 9.50 -18.99
C THR A 207 44.72 8.26 -18.13
N PHE A 208 43.61 7.55 -18.34
CA PHE A 208 43.14 6.54 -17.37
C PHE A 208 43.03 5.11 -17.92
N SER A 209 43.26 4.88 -19.22
CA SER A 209 43.28 3.53 -19.77
C SER A 209 44.49 2.74 -19.29
N LYS A 210 44.31 1.43 -19.10
CA LYS A 210 45.41 0.53 -18.77
C LYS A 210 46.14 0.09 -20.06
N PRO A 211 47.46 0.29 -20.16
CA PRO A 211 48.24 -0.29 -21.26
C PRO A 211 48.09 -1.80 -21.28
N GLY A 212 47.91 -2.40 -22.46
CA GLY A 212 47.76 -3.85 -22.62
C GLY A 212 46.42 -4.42 -22.14
N TRP A 213 45.37 -3.59 -22.00
CA TRP A 213 44.04 -4.07 -21.62
C TRP A 213 43.58 -5.26 -22.48
N SER A 214 43.18 -6.35 -21.83
CA SER A 214 42.69 -7.58 -22.46
C SER A 214 41.42 -8.07 -21.79
N TRP A 215 40.46 -8.49 -22.60
CA TRP A 215 39.23 -9.12 -22.10
C TRP A 215 39.51 -10.43 -21.34
N ASP A 216 40.55 -11.17 -21.73
CA ASP A 216 40.89 -12.45 -21.08
C ASP A 216 41.33 -12.30 -19.62
N ASP A 217 41.93 -11.16 -19.29
CA ASP A 217 42.31 -10.82 -17.92
C ASP A 217 41.10 -10.27 -17.16
N VAL A 218 40.32 -9.37 -17.78
CA VAL A 218 39.15 -8.72 -17.16
C VAL A 218 38.07 -9.74 -16.79
N ARG A 219 37.84 -10.75 -17.64
CA ARG A 219 36.81 -11.77 -17.39
C ARG A 219 37.11 -12.69 -16.20
N GLN A 220 38.33 -12.65 -15.64
CA GLN A 220 38.64 -13.37 -14.40
C GLN A 220 38.03 -12.71 -13.16
N SER A 221 37.58 -11.45 -13.26
CA SER A 221 36.89 -10.75 -12.17
C SER A 221 35.39 -11.01 -12.22
N ASP A 222 34.82 -11.49 -11.12
CA ASP A 222 33.38 -11.74 -10.99
C ASP A 222 32.53 -10.48 -11.23
N ASP A 223 32.92 -9.36 -10.62
CA ASP A 223 32.27 -8.05 -10.81
C ASP A 223 32.24 -7.62 -12.28
N GLN A 224 33.34 -7.82 -13.00
CA GLN A 224 33.46 -7.45 -14.41
C GLN A 224 32.65 -8.40 -15.29
N CYS A 225 32.64 -9.71 -14.98
CA CYS A 225 31.80 -10.69 -15.66
C CYS A 225 30.31 -10.41 -15.47
N MET A 226 29.87 -10.05 -14.26
CA MET A 226 28.48 -9.65 -14.00
C MET A 226 28.10 -8.40 -14.81
N THR A 227 28.99 -7.41 -14.84
CA THR A 227 28.78 -6.17 -15.63
C THR A 227 28.67 -6.48 -17.12
N TYR A 228 29.59 -7.28 -17.67
CA TYR A 228 29.56 -7.70 -19.09
C TYR A 228 28.29 -8.47 -19.45
N ARG A 229 27.86 -9.43 -18.61
CA ARG A 229 26.59 -10.16 -18.82
C ARG A 229 25.39 -9.22 -18.83
N GLY A 230 25.40 -8.20 -17.96
CA GLY A 230 24.45 -7.11 -17.99
C GLY A 230 24.44 -6.38 -19.33
N TYR A 231 25.62 -5.99 -19.83
CA TYR A 231 25.79 -5.30 -21.11
C TYR A 231 25.20 -6.09 -22.27
N ILE A 232 25.57 -7.38 -22.39
CA ILE A 232 25.03 -8.25 -23.45
C ILE A 232 23.49 -8.29 -23.40
N LYS A 233 22.89 -8.39 -22.21
CA LYS A 233 21.44 -8.47 -22.05
C LYS A 233 20.72 -7.21 -22.54
N PHE A 234 21.17 -6.02 -22.17
CA PHE A 234 20.46 -4.79 -22.57
C PHE A 234 20.78 -4.34 -24.00
N LEU A 235 22.04 -4.49 -24.45
CA LEU A 235 22.47 -4.08 -25.78
C LEU A 235 21.69 -4.78 -26.89
N GLN A 236 21.25 -6.02 -26.64
CA GLN A 236 20.48 -6.78 -27.59
C GLN A 236 19.18 -6.08 -28.02
N THR A 237 18.52 -5.38 -27.10
CA THR A 237 17.30 -4.63 -27.41
C THR A 237 17.60 -3.15 -27.70
N ASP A 238 18.62 -2.56 -27.08
CA ASP A 238 18.97 -1.15 -27.35
C ASP A 238 19.40 -0.91 -28.80
N LEU A 239 20.22 -1.81 -29.34
CA LEU A 239 20.82 -1.62 -30.65
C LEU A 239 19.95 -2.15 -31.80
N GLU A 240 18.76 -2.67 -31.51
CA GLU A 240 17.88 -3.26 -32.52
C GLU A 240 17.43 -2.22 -33.56
N THR A 241 17.13 -1.00 -33.11
CA THR A 241 16.75 0.11 -34.00
C THR A 241 17.95 0.82 -34.60
N VAL A 242 19.12 0.73 -33.96
CA VAL A 242 20.38 1.35 -34.43
C VAL A 242 21.03 0.51 -35.53
N TYR A 243 21.03 -0.81 -35.37
CA TYR A 243 21.64 -1.79 -36.27
C TYR A 243 20.65 -2.92 -36.58
N PRO A 244 19.57 -2.64 -37.34
CA PRO A 244 18.50 -3.61 -37.59
C PRO A 244 19.03 -4.89 -38.24
N VAL A 245 18.39 -6.01 -37.89
CA VAL A 245 18.64 -7.30 -38.54
C VAL A 245 17.94 -7.29 -39.89
N ASP A 246 18.72 -7.42 -40.96
CA ASP A 246 18.28 -7.38 -42.35
C ASP A 246 19.12 -8.37 -43.19
N GLU A 247 18.93 -8.36 -44.52
CA GLU A 247 19.68 -9.21 -45.45
C GLU A 247 21.20 -9.02 -45.36
N ASN A 248 21.67 -7.82 -44.97
CA ASN A 248 23.09 -7.47 -44.84
C ASN A 248 23.64 -7.71 -43.42
N ARG A 249 22.77 -7.90 -42.43
CA ARG A 249 23.09 -8.15 -41.03
C ARG A 249 22.26 -9.30 -40.45
N SER A 250 22.78 -10.52 -40.59
CA SER A 250 22.20 -11.70 -39.94
C SER A 250 22.20 -11.60 -38.41
N LYS A 251 21.32 -12.36 -37.75
CA LYS A 251 21.26 -12.46 -36.27
C LYS A 251 22.61 -12.82 -35.63
N SER A 252 23.40 -13.68 -36.28
CA SER A 252 24.75 -14.04 -35.81
C SER A 252 25.74 -12.88 -35.93
N LYS A 253 25.69 -12.12 -37.03
CA LYS A 253 26.52 -10.90 -37.18
C LYS A 253 26.14 -9.82 -36.18
N TYR A 254 24.85 -9.66 -35.89
CA TYR A 254 24.34 -8.77 -34.85
C TYR A 254 24.86 -9.14 -33.45
N LYS A 255 24.74 -10.42 -33.04
CA LYS A 255 25.27 -10.90 -31.75
C LYS A 255 26.78 -10.67 -31.59
N ARG A 256 27.57 -10.94 -32.63
CA ARG A 256 29.02 -10.65 -32.62
C ARG A 256 29.32 -9.15 -32.51
N GLY A 257 28.50 -8.30 -33.14
CA GLY A 257 28.59 -6.85 -32.98
C GLY A 257 28.32 -6.39 -31.55
N ILE A 258 27.29 -6.96 -30.90
CA ILE A 258 26.99 -6.70 -29.49
C ILE A 258 28.16 -7.10 -28.59
N GLU A 259 28.74 -8.29 -28.78
CA GLU A 259 29.90 -8.74 -28.00
C GLU A 259 31.11 -7.81 -28.17
N TYR A 260 31.34 -7.33 -29.40
CA TYR A 260 32.40 -6.37 -29.69
C TYR A 260 32.15 -5.03 -28.96
N ILE A 261 30.95 -4.46 -29.08
CA ILE A 261 30.57 -3.21 -28.41
C ILE A 261 30.66 -3.36 -26.89
N ALA A 262 30.15 -4.46 -26.33
CA ALA A 262 30.21 -4.72 -24.90
C ALA A 262 31.67 -4.75 -24.40
N LYS A 263 32.60 -5.39 -25.13
CA LYS A 263 34.03 -5.39 -24.78
C LYS A 263 34.65 -3.99 -24.85
N GLN A 264 34.27 -3.18 -25.84
CA GLN A 264 34.70 -1.77 -25.91
C GLN A 264 34.15 -0.97 -24.72
N MET A 265 32.89 -1.18 -24.34
CA MET A 265 32.31 -0.57 -23.15
C MET A 265 33.04 -1.00 -21.87
N MET A 266 33.46 -2.27 -21.73
CA MET A 266 34.27 -2.72 -20.59
C MET A 266 35.60 -1.97 -20.52
N ALA A 267 36.31 -1.84 -21.65
CA ALA A 267 37.60 -1.13 -21.72
C ALA A 267 37.45 0.35 -21.34
N ARG A 268 36.47 1.05 -21.90
CA ARG A 268 36.19 2.45 -21.57
C ARG A 268 35.68 2.62 -20.13
N GLY A 269 34.88 1.67 -19.66
CA GLY A 269 34.35 1.63 -18.29
C GLY A 269 35.44 1.47 -17.24
N ASP A 270 36.50 0.68 -17.52
CA ASP A 270 37.67 0.59 -16.65
C ASP A 270 38.42 1.92 -16.55
N ALA A 271 38.64 2.61 -17.67
CA ALA A 271 39.25 3.95 -17.68
C ALA A 271 38.40 4.95 -16.90
N PHE A 272 37.10 4.94 -17.11
CA PHE A 272 36.15 5.77 -16.35
C PHE A 272 36.15 5.45 -14.85
N ALA A 273 36.11 4.18 -14.48
CA ALA A 273 36.15 3.75 -13.08
C ALA A 273 37.46 4.18 -12.38
N ASN A 274 38.60 4.14 -13.10
CA ASN A 274 39.87 4.65 -12.59
C ASN A 274 39.82 6.16 -12.37
N ALA A 275 39.33 6.93 -13.35
CA ALA A 275 39.21 8.39 -13.24
C ALA A 275 38.34 8.79 -12.04
N VAL A 276 37.23 8.09 -11.85
CA VAL A 276 36.33 8.34 -10.73
C VAL A 276 36.96 7.93 -9.40
N ARG A 277 37.68 6.80 -9.33
CA ARG A 277 38.40 6.38 -8.11
C ARG A 277 39.46 7.38 -7.70
N GLN A 278 40.17 7.98 -8.65
CA GLN A 278 41.19 8.99 -8.33
C GLN A 278 40.55 10.29 -7.86
N LYS A 279 39.54 10.80 -8.58
CA LYS A 279 38.90 12.08 -8.24
C LYS A 279 38.06 12.03 -6.96
N TYR A 280 37.38 10.91 -6.70
CA TYR A 280 36.44 10.74 -5.58
C TYR A 280 36.91 9.64 -4.62
N SER A 281 38.22 9.63 -4.33
CA SER A 281 38.87 8.59 -3.51
C SER A 281 38.37 8.53 -2.06
N ASP A 282 37.82 9.63 -1.56
CA ASP A 282 37.24 9.78 -0.22
C ASP A 282 35.71 9.59 -0.19
N HIS A 283 35.08 9.22 -1.31
CA HIS A 283 33.63 9.02 -1.40
C HIS A 283 33.24 7.55 -1.22
N VAL A 284 32.10 7.30 -0.55
CA VAL A 284 31.47 5.98 -0.59
C VAL A 284 31.03 5.67 -2.01
N ARG A 285 31.56 4.60 -2.58
CA ARG A 285 31.34 4.22 -3.97
C ARG A 285 30.05 3.42 -4.14
N LEU A 286 29.04 4.03 -4.73
CA LEU A 286 27.79 3.37 -5.12
C LEU A 286 27.86 2.85 -6.57
N SER A 287 27.00 1.90 -6.91
CA SER A 287 26.95 1.24 -8.22
C SER A 287 25.53 0.83 -8.58
N ILE A 288 25.19 0.91 -9.87
CA ILE A 288 23.96 0.34 -10.43
C ILE A 288 24.10 -1.12 -10.90
N HIS A 289 25.33 -1.61 -10.96
CA HIS A 289 25.64 -2.98 -11.38
C HIS A 289 25.79 -3.89 -10.16
N PRO A 290 25.42 -5.19 -10.30
CA PRO A 290 25.78 -6.22 -9.32
C PRO A 290 27.27 -6.20 -9.01
N SER A 291 27.60 -6.48 -7.76
CA SER A 291 28.97 -6.51 -7.25
C SER A 291 29.04 -7.42 -6.04
N THR A 292 30.21 -8.05 -5.88
CA THR A 292 30.68 -8.73 -4.66
C THR A 292 30.72 -7.83 -3.43
N GLY A 293 30.62 -6.50 -3.60
CA GLY A 293 30.64 -5.54 -2.50
C GLY A 293 32.06 -5.16 -2.05
N ALA A 294 33.11 -5.68 -2.67
CA ALA A 294 34.49 -5.46 -2.22
C ALA A 294 34.96 -4.00 -2.35
N VAL A 295 34.50 -3.29 -3.39
CA VAL A 295 34.98 -1.94 -3.75
C VAL A 295 33.86 -0.95 -4.05
N LYS A 296 32.61 -1.43 -4.19
CA LYS A 296 31.44 -0.61 -4.52
C LYS A 296 30.18 -1.26 -3.95
N LEU A 297 29.21 -0.44 -3.53
CA LEU A 297 27.92 -0.87 -3.01
C LEU A 297 26.85 -0.80 -4.11
N SER A 298 26.32 -1.95 -4.51
CA SER A 298 25.24 -2.04 -5.51
C SER A 298 23.91 -1.60 -4.91
N ILE A 299 23.30 -0.55 -5.46
CA ILE A 299 22.00 -0.01 -5.03
C ILE A 299 20.94 -0.11 -6.13
N SER A 300 19.68 -0.28 -5.74
CA SER A 300 18.55 -0.14 -6.63
C SER A 300 18.22 1.34 -6.81
N LEU A 301 18.04 1.79 -8.04
CA LEU A 301 17.64 3.18 -8.32
C LEU A 301 16.13 3.37 -8.27
N LEU A 302 15.37 2.31 -8.54
CA LEU A 302 13.92 2.34 -8.58
C LEU A 302 13.37 1.49 -7.42
N PRO A 303 12.25 1.89 -6.80
CA PRO A 303 11.62 1.20 -5.68
C PRO A 303 10.84 -0.05 -6.16
N THR A 304 11.43 -0.85 -7.05
CA THR A 304 10.81 -2.02 -7.67
C THR A 304 11.42 -3.32 -7.19
N GLU A 305 10.65 -4.40 -7.30
CA GLU A 305 11.12 -5.77 -7.07
C GLU A 305 11.60 -6.45 -8.36
N GLN A 306 11.39 -5.83 -9.53
CA GLN A 306 11.92 -6.36 -10.78
C GLN A 306 13.45 -6.26 -10.80
N LEU A 307 14.10 -7.39 -11.08
CA LEU A 307 15.56 -7.50 -11.12
C LEU A 307 16.15 -6.64 -12.26
N TYR A 308 17.08 -5.76 -11.91
CA TYR A 308 18.02 -5.08 -12.81
C TYR A 308 17.39 -4.15 -13.86
N THR A 309 16.55 -3.21 -13.44
CA THR A 309 16.09 -2.10 -14.28
C THR A 309 16.70 -0.77 -13.84
N THR A 310 17.12 0.04 -14.80
CA THR A 310 17.58 1.43 -14.62
C THR A 310 16.62 2.34 -15.37
N PRO A 311 16.35 3.56 -14.87
CA PRO A 311 15.27 4.40 -15.41
C PRO A 311 15.47 4.77 -16.88
N TRP A 312 16.72 4.80 -17.36
CA TRP A 312 17.01 5.06 -18.77
C TRP A 312 16.85 3.86 -19.71
N HIS A 313 16.52 2.67 -19.19
CA HIS A 313 16.29 1.45 -19.98
C HIS A 313 14.85 0.92 -19.88
N CYS A 314 13.96 1.60 -19.17
CA CYS A 314 12.58 1.19 -18.98
C CYS A 314 11.62 2.38 -18.92
N SER A 315 10.33 2.07 -18.79
CA SER A 315 9.26 2.99 -18.42
C SER A 315 8.71 2.58 -17.05
N VAL A 316 8.00 3.49 -16.38
CA VAL A 316 7.32 3.21 -15.11
C VAL A 316 5.81 3.19 -15.31
N ALA A 317 5.13 2.31 -14.57
CA ALA A 317 3.68 2.20 -14.53
C ALA A 317 3.18 2.23 -13.08
N TYR A 318 2.17 3.05 -12.80
CA TYR A 318 1.51 3.12 -11.49
C TYR A 318 0.21 2.32 -11.49
N ARG A 319 0.07 1.41 -10.54
CA ARG A 319 -1.24 0.81 -10.21
C ARG A 319 -2.06 1.80 -9.40
N LEU A 320 -3.38 1.58 -9.36
CA LEU A 320 -4.30 2.45 -8.65
C LEU A 320 -3.96 2.55 -7.15
N ASP A 321 -3.43 1.47 -6.57
CA ASP A 321 -2.96 1.39 -5.17
C ASP A 321 -1.60 2.04 -4.90
N GLY A 322 -1.03 2.74 -5.88
CA GLY A 322 0.27 3.39 -5.79
C GLY A 322 1.46 2.47 -6.04
N THR A 323 1.26 1.16 -6.26
CA THR A 323 2.35 0.24 -6.57
C THR A 323 3.03 0.62 -7.89
N ILE A 324 4.35 0.75 -7.84
CA ILE A 324 5.18 1.06 -9.00
C ILE A 324 5.65 -0.23 -9.67
N ARG A 325 5.43 -0.33 -10.98
CA ARG A 325 6.03 -1.34 -11.86
C ARG A 325 7.02 -0.68 -12.81
N THR A 326 8.05 -1.41 -13.18
CA THR A 326 9.01 -1.03 -14.23
C THR A 326 8.96 -2.08 -15.32
N GLY A 327 9.03 -1.64 -16.58
CA GLY A 327 8.87 -2.53 -17.72
C GLY A 327 9.25 -1.83 -19.02
N MET A 328 9.26 -2.58 -20.11
CA MET A 328 9.49 -2.00 -21.43
C MET A 328 8.24 -1.23 -21.89
N ARG A 329 8.41 -0.12 -22.61
CA ARG A 329 7.31 0.62 -23.25
C ARG A 329 6.36 -0.32 -24.00
N SER A 330 6.91 -1.23 -24.82
CA SER A 330 6.12 -2.15 -25.63
C SER A 330 5.31 -3.17 -24.83
N GLU A 331 5.68 -3.45 -23.58
CA GLU A 331 4.89 -4.31 -22.69
C GLU A 331 3.68 -3.54 -22.15
N PHE A 332 3.88 -2.27 -21.75
CA PHE A 332 2.81 -1.43 -21.25
C PHE A 332 1.86 -0.94 -22.35
N ASP A 333 2.36 -0.68 -23.56
CA ASP A 333 1.52 -0.37 -24.72
C ASP A 333 0.52 -1.49 -25.07
N LYS A 334 0.83 -2.75 -24.71
CA LYS A 334 -0.04 -3.91 -24.92
C LYS A 334 -0.99 -4.20 -23.76
N ASP A 335 -0.77 -3.59 -22.60
CA ASP A 335 -1.60 -3.80 -21.41
C ASP A 335 -2.82 -2.87 -21.48
N ALA A 336 -3.98 -3.44 -21.86
CA ALA A 336 -5.22 -2.69 -22.02
C ALA A 336 -5.70 -2.01 -20.71
N SER A 337 -5.25 -2.50 -19.54
CA SER A 337 -5.54 -1.89 -18.24
C SER A 337 -4.78 -0.59 -17.99
N LEU A 338 -3.73 -0.30 -18.77
CA LEU A 338 -2.89 0.88 -18.61
C LEU A 338 -3.21 1.95 -19.66
N GLU A 339 -2.97 3.21 -19.29
CA GLU A 339 -2.95 4.37 -20.18
C GLU A 339 -1.65 5.15 -20.03
N LEU A 340 -1.19 5.75 -21.13
CA LEU A 340 -0.01 6.61 -21.16
C LEU A 340 -0.39 8.03 -20.72
N VAL A 341 0.27 8.51 -19.68
CA VAL A 341 0.10 9.86 -19.14
C VAL A 341 1.08 10.81 -19.80
N TYR A 342 0.59 12.00 -20.14
CA TYR A 342 1.38 13.08 -20.72
C TYR A 342 1.58 14.20 -19.71
N ASP A 343 2.80 14.72 -19.63
CA ASP A 343 3.17 15.90 -18.86
C ASP A 343 3.73 16.95 -19.82
N ASN A 344 3.08 18.12 -19.87
CA ASN A 344 3.39 19.21 -20.81
C ASN A 344 3.52 18.72 -22.27
N GLY A 345 2.58 17.87 -22.71
CA GLY A 345 2.56 17.31 -24.06
C GLY A 345 3.61 16.22 -24.34
N ARG A 346 4.39 15.80 -23.34
CA ARG A 346 5.40 14.73 -23.46
C ARG A 346 4.98 13.48 -22.71
N PRO A 347 5.23 12.27 -23.25
CA PRO A 347 4.92 11.03 -22.54
C PRO A 347 5.76 10.93 -21.25
N SER A 348 5.11 10.65 -20.13
CA SER A 348 5.71 10.70 -18.79
C SER A 348 5.81 9.33 -18.13
N HIS A 349 4.70 8.60 -18.06
CA HIS A 349 4.59 7.27 -17.44
C HIS A 349 3.27 6.60 -17.83
N TYR A 350 3.10 5.33 -17.49
CA TYR A 350 1.82 4.66 -17.56
C TYR A 350 1.11 4.70 -16.20
N ARG A 351 -0.22 4.65 -16.23
CA ARG A 351 -1.03 4.39 -15.04
C ARG A 351 -2.18 3.45 -15.34
N GLU A 352 -2.68 2.77 -14.33
CA GLU A 352 -3.89 1.97 -14.42
C GLU A 352 -5.11 2.87 -14.69
N LYS A 353 -5.90 2.49 -15.71
CA LYS A 353 -7.13 3.16 -16.08
C LYS A 353 -8.14 2.99 -14.95
N SER A 354 -8.75 4.08 -14.54
CA SER A 354 -9.82 4.05 -13.55
C SER A 354 -10.74 5.25 -13.70
N PRO A 355 -12.07 5.07 -13.60
CA PRO A 355 -13.02 6.18 -13.60
C PRO A 355 -12.85 7.08 -12.36
N LEU A 356 -12.09 6.65 -11.35
CA LEU A 356 -11.76 7.47 -10.19
C LEU A 356 -10.77 8.61 -10.52
N LEU A 357 -10.03 8.51 -11.64
CA LEU A 357 -8.97 9.45 -12.01
C LEU A 357 -9.41 10.57 -12.96
N SER A 358 -10.73 10.71 -13.17
CA SER A 358 -11.32 11.74 -14.04
C SER A 358 -12.64 12.27 -13.47
N TRP A 359 -12.85 13.58 -13.50
CA TRP A 359 -14.12 14.25 -13.21
C TRP A 359 -14.05 15.71 -13.65
N ALA A 360 -15.22 16.37 -13.73
CA ALA A 360 -15.35 17.76 -14.17
C ALA A 360 -14.77 18.04 -15.58
N GLU A 361 -14.85 17.06 -16.48
CA GLU A 361 -14.34 17.18 -17.86
C GLU A 361 -15.00 18.32 -18.65
N ASP A 362 -16.28 18.59 -18.37
CA ASP A 362 -17.03 19.74 -18.90
C ASP A 362 -16.43 21.10 -18.49
N LYS A 363 -15.64 21.12 -17.42
CA LYS A 363 -14.93 22.30 -16.89
C LYS A 363 -13.42 22.22 -17.10
N GLY A 364 -12.97 21.31 -17.96
CA GLY A 364 -11.57 21.11 -18.32
C GLY A 364 -10.85 19.99 -17.57
N GLY A 365 -11.51 19.32 -16.63
CA GLY A 365 -10.99 18.12 -15.99
C GLY A 365 -9.91 18.34 -14.93
N ILE A 366 -9.34 17.22 -14.48
CA ILE A 366 -8.30 17.16 -13.45
C ILE A 366 -7.03 16.49 -13.98
N VAL A 367 -5.91 16.79 -13.32
CA VAL A 367 -4.64 16.07 -13.46
C VAL A 367 -4.35 15.36 -12.14
N VAL A 368 -3.92 14.10 -12.23
CA VAL A 368 -3.55 13.27 -11.07
C VAL A 368 -2.11 12.84 -11.21
N ASP A 369 -1.29 13.21 -10.24
CA ASP A 369 0.14 12.90 -10.18
C ASP A 369 0.44 12.02 -8.96
N PRO A 370 1.21 10.94 -9.14
CA PRO A 370 1.67 10.14 -8.02
C PRO A 370 2.74 10.89 -7.21
N MET A 371 2.67 10.75 -5.89
CA MET A 371 3.73 11.18 -4.97
C MET A 371 4.72 10.04 -4.71
N TYR A 372 5.92 10.39 -4.27
CA TYR A 372 6.92 9.44 -3.77
C TYR A 372 7.11 9.64 -2.26
N PRO A 373 7.06 8.58 -1.43
CA PRO A 373 6.91 7.17 -1.81
C PRO A 373 5.46 6.69 -1.98
N ALA A 374 4.46 7.43 -1.47
CA ALA A 374 3.04 7.05 -1.52
C ALA A 374 2.11 8.27 -1.66
N GLY A 375 0.89 8.03 -2.13
CA GLY A 375 -0.18 9.01 -2.26
C GLY A 375 -0.29 9.66 -3.64
N LEU A 376 -1.26 10.57 -3.77
CA LEU A 376 -1.61 11.26 -5.01
C LEU A 376 -1.75 12.77 -4.78
N ILE A 377 -1.36 13.57 -5.77
CA ILE A 377 -1.71 14.98 -5.90
C ILE A 377 -2.75 15.09 -7.02
N ILE A 378 -3.86 15.77 -6.76
CA ILE A 378 -4.90 16.07 -7.73
C ILE A 378 -5.01 17.57 -7.88
N ARG A 379 -5.04 18.04 -9.14
CA ARG A 379 -5.04 19.46 -9.51
C ARG A 379 -6.05 19.74 -10.62
N PRO A 380 -6.62 20.95 -10.71
CA PRO A 380 -7.36 21.36 -11.89
C PRO A 380 -6.46 21.37 -13.13
N ALA A 381 -6.90 20.78 -14.24
CA ALA A 381 -6.06 20.63 -15.43
C ALA A 381 -5.75 21.98 -16.11
N ASN A 382 -6.68 22.93 -16.04
CA ASN A 382 -6.53 24.29 -16.58
C ASN A 382 -5.81 25.26 -15.61
N GLY A 383 -5.17 24.73 -14.57
CA GLY A 383 -4.39 25.51 -13.60
C GLY A 383 -5.15 25.89 -12.33
N ALA A 384 -4.41 26.36 -11.33
CA ALA A 384 -4.96 26.66 -10.01
C ALA A 384 -6.12 27.67 -10.08
N GLY A 385 -7.23 27.33 -9.43
CA GLY A 385 -8.45 28.14 -9.39
C GLY A 385 -9.39 27.96 -10.59
N SER A 386 -9.06 27.13 -11.58
CA SER A 386 -9.99 26.81 -12.69
C SER A 386 -11.14 25.91 -12.24
N LEU A 387 -10.95 25.14 -11.17
CA LEU A 387 -11.98 24.40 -10.45
C LEU A 387 -12.00 24.85 -8.98
N ALA A 388 -13.18 24.88 -8.38
CA ALA A 388 -13.41 25.24 -7.00
C ALA A 388 -13.65 23.99 -6.12
N LEU A 389 -13.75 24.22 -4.81
CA LEU A 389 -14.05 23.17 -3.82
C LEU A 389 -15.33 22.37 -4.15
N ASP A 390 -16.31 22.99 -4.79
CA ASP A 390 -17.60 22.37 -5.15
C ASP A 390 -17.50 21.46 -6.37
N ASP A 391 -16.47 21.62 -7.19
CA ASP A 391 -16.21 20.78 -8.36
C ASP A 391 -15.48 19.47 -7.99
N ILE A 392 -15.12 19.29 -6.72
CA ILE A 392 -14.46 18.08 -6.22
C ILE A 392 -15.51 16.98 -6.04
N ASP A 393 -15.32 15.88 -6.77
CA ASP A 393 -16.07 14.63 -6.56
C ASP A 393 -15.57 13.94 -5.29
N THR A 394 -16.23 14.23 -4.17
CA THR A 394 -15.85 13.70 -2.85
C THR A 394 -15.97 12.18 -2.76
N LYS A 395 -16.87 11.55 -3.53
CA LYS A 395 -17.02 10.09 -3.56
C LYS A 395 -15.80 9.44 -4.21
N LYS A 396 -15.32 10.00 -5.33
CA LYS A 396 -14.10 9.52 -5.99
C LYS A 396 -12.86 9.76 -5.13
N VAL A 397 -12.73 10.93 -4.51
CA VAL A 397 -11.60 11.22 -3.59
C VAL A 397 -11.60 10.26 -2.40
N ARG A 398 -12.78 9.94 -1.84
CA ARG A 398 -12.91 8.95 -0.76
C ARG A 398 -12.43 7.58 -1.22
N ALA A 399 -12.97 7.07 -2.33
CA ALA A 399 -12.60 5.76 -2.88
C ALA A 399 -11.09 5.68 -3.22
N LEU A 400 -10.52 6.76 -3.78
CA LEU A 400 -9.07 6.84 -4.00
C LEU A 400 -8.28 6.78 -2.70
N SER A 401 -8.73 7.45 -1.64
CA SER A 401 -8.03 7.48 -0.35
C SER A 401 -8.00 6.09 0.31
N GLU A 402 -9.04 5.27 0.14
CA GLU A 402 -9.07 3.87 0.62
C GLU A 402 -8.11 2.95 -0.15
N ILE A 403 -7.68 3.35 -1.35
CA ILE A 403 -6.83 2.55 -2.24
C ILE A 403 -5.37 3.05 -2.21
N ASN A 404 -5.16 4.36 -2.21
CA ASN A 404 -3.86 5.03 -2.27
C ASN A 404 -3.90 6.36 -1.50
N SER A 405 -3.46 6.31 -0.25
CA SER A 405 -3.44 7.43 0.70
C SER A 405 -2.01 7.96 0.89
N PRO A 406 -1.83 9.27 1.17
CA PRO A 406 -2.86 10.31 1.22
C PRO A 406 -3.20 10.86 -0.18
N VAL A 407 -4.40 11.45 -0.31
CA VAL A 407 -4.82 12.21 -1.49
C VAL A 407 -4.77 13.70 -1.17
N VAL A 408 -3.99 14.45 -1.93
CA VAL A 408 -3.79 15.89 -1.77
C VAL A 408 -4.44 16.64 -2.91
N LEU A 409 -5.41 17.49 -2.58
CA LEU A 409 -6.13 18.36 -3.50
C LEU A 409 -5.45 19.73 -3.49
N LYS A 410 -4.73 20.07 -4.57
CA LYS A 410 -4.00 21.34 -4.71
C LYS A 410 -4.67 22.25 -5.73
N GLY A 411 -4.72 23.55 -5.42
CA GLY A 411 -5.21 24.57 -6.36
C GLY A 411 -6.73 24.74 -6.45
N PHE A 412 -7.51 24.00 -5.65
CA PHE A 412 -8.97 24.16 -5.56
C PHE A 412 -9.42 25.27 -4.59
N VAL A 413 -8.55 25.66 -3.65
CA VAL A 413 -8.84 26.63 -2.59
C VAL A 413 -7.82 27.77 -2.62
N LYS A 414 -8.27 28.96 -3.04
CA LYS A 414 -7.43 30.17 -3.03
C LYS A 414 -7.31 30.80 -1.63
N LYS A 415 -8.41 30.78 -0.87
CA LYS A 415 -8.48 31.33 0.48
C LYS A 415 -9.18 30.30 1.37
N PRO A 416 -8.45 29.66 2.30
CA PRO A 416 -9.04 28.77 3.28
C PRO A 416 -10.21 29.44 3.99
N ASN A 417 -11.34 28.74 4.07
CA ASN A 417 -12.54 29.19 4.75
C ASN A 417 -13.10 28.02 5.55
N ARG A 418 -13.29 28.26 6.86
CA ARG A 418 -13.70 27.26 7.83
C ARG A 418 -15.06 26.64 7.48
N ASP A 419 -16.06 27.45 7.21
CA ASP A 419 -17.44 26.98 6.97
C ASP A 419 -17.51 26.18 5.68
N ARG A 420 -16.80 26.63 4.64
CA ARG A 420 -16.68 25.89 3.38
C ARG A 420 -15.97 24.55 3.55
N PHE A 421 -14.98 24.46 4.43
CA PHE A 421 -14.29 23.21 4.72
C PHE A 421 -15.17 22.23 5.52
N ILE A 422 -15.99 22.74 6.44
CA ILE A 422 -17.00 21.94 7.14
C ILE A 422 -18.06 21.42 6.16
N ASP A 423 -18.56 22.27 5.26
CA ASP A 423 -19.50 21.84 4.21
C ASP A 423 -18.89 20.75 3.31
N PHE A 424 -17.64 20.93 2.88
CA PHE A 424 -16.89 19.91 2.14
C PHE A 424 -16.80 18.59 2.90
N SER A 425 -16.56 18.62 4.21
CA SER A 425 -16.48 17.39 5.00
C SER A 425 -17.83 16.66 5.06
N HIS A 426 -18.95 17.37 5.16
CA HIS A 426 -20.28 16.78 5.07
C HIS A 426 -20.58 16.16 3.71
N ARG A 427 -20.06 16.73 2.61
CA ARG A 427 -20.13 16.10 1.28
C ARG A 427 -19.22 14.88 1.15
N PHE A 428 -18.17 14.78 1.96
CA PHE A 428 -17.24 13.64 1.99
C PHE A 428 -17.73 12.47 2.86
N GLY A 429 -18.45 12.76 3.94
CA GLY A 429 -19.05 11.77 4.84
C GLY A 429 -19.61 12.42 6.10
N THR A 430 -19.80 11.65 7.16
CA THR A 430 -20.25 12.17 8.45
C THR A 430 -19.06 12.61 9.30
N PRO A 431 -18.91 13.89 9.68
CA PRO A 431 -17.85 14.34 10.58
C PRO A 431 -18.04 13.81 12.01
N LEU A 432 -16.95 13.38 12.66
CA LEU A 432 -16.98 12.84 14.02
C LEU A 432 -16.69 13.95 15.03
N PRO A 433 -17.65 14.34 15.88
CA PRO A 433 -17.37 15.31 16.93
C PRO A 433 -16.41 14.72 17.99
N TRP A 434 -15.55 15.58 18.51
CA TRP A 434 -14.66 15.30 19.62
C TRP A 434 -15.02 16.14 20.84
N LYS A 435 -14.38 15.89 21.99
CA LYS A 435 -14.55 16.68 23.23
C LYS A 435 -14.31 18.19 22.99
N PHE A 436 -13.51 18.56 21.99
CA PHE A 436 -13.18 19.95 21.60
C PHE A 436 -14.06 20.54 20.48
N GLY A 437 -15.08 19.80 20.01
CA GLY A 437 -15.94 20.19 18.89
C GLY A 437 -15.62 19.43 17.60
N LEU A 438 -16.16 19.91 16.48
CA LEU A 438 -16.01 19.25 15.17
C LEU A 438 -14.62 19.47 14.57
N LEU A 439 -14.06 20.66 14.79
CA LEU A 439 -12.85 21.15 14.14
C LEU A 439 -11.70 21.21 15.15
N LEU A 440 -10.60 20.53 14.86
CA LEU A 440 -9.36 20.69 15.60
C LEU A 440 -8.51 21.77 14.92
N GLU A 441 -8.33 22.90 15.59
CA GLU A 441 -7.37 23.92 15.17
C GLU A 441 -5.98 23.57 15.69
N VAL A 442 -5.07 23.20 14.79
CA VAL A 442 -3.68 22.90 15.11
C VAL A 442 -2.89 24.20 14.99
N LYS A 443 -2.64 24.84 16.12
CA LYS A 443 -1.83 26.06 16.25
C LYS A 443 -0.91 25.92 17.47
N ASP A 444 0.35 26.33 17.35
CA ASP A 444 1.24 26.44 18.50
C ASP A 444 0.60 27.35 19.58
N ARG A 445 0.31 26.79 20.75
CA ARG A 445 -0.30 27.49 21.90
C ARG A 445 0.62 27.50 23.13
N GLY A 446 1.88 27.06 23.01
CA GLY A 446 2.78 27.00 24.16
C GLY A 446 2.26 26.11 25.30
N GLN A 447 2.34 26.58 26.55
CA GLN A 447 1.98 25.78 27.75
C GLN A 447 0.47 25.66 28.03
N ASP A 448 -0.39 26.42 27.34
CA ASP A 448 -1.83 26.52 27.65
C ASP A 448 -2.69 25.59 26.77
N ALA A 449 -2.34 24.30 26.76
CA ALA A 449 -2.83 23.31 25.79
C ALA A 449 -4.01 22.44 26.28
N ARG A 450 -4.60 22.74 27.46
CA ARG A 450 -5.83 22.09 27.99
C ARG A 450 -5.86 20.55 27.88
N GLY A 451 -4.71 19.89 28.01
CA GLY A 451 -4.59 18.43 27.90
C GLY A 451 -4.33 17.86 26.50
N LEU A 452 -4.12 18.71 25.47
CA LEU A 452 -3.69 18.34 24.11
C LEU A 452 -2.21 18.70 23.86
N ASN A 453 -1.39 18.60 24.91
CA ASN A 453 -0.05 19.16 24.95
C ASN A 453 0.91 18.52 23.91
N ASN A 454 0.66 17.27 23.52
CA ASN A 454 1.37 16.52 22.48
C ASN A 454 1.12 17.04 21.06
N VAL A 455 -0.07 17.59 20.75
CA VAL A 455 -0.39 18.12 19.40
C VAL A 455 0.05 19.58 19.25
N LEU A 456 0.09 20.33 20.35
CA LEU A 456 0.29 21.79 20.36
C LEU A 456 1.70 22.22 20.79
N SER A 457 2.60 21.28 21.09
CA SER A 457 4.01 21.56 21.43
C SER A 457 4.92 21.48 20.20
N ALA A 458 6.15 21.98 20.33
CA ALA A 458 7.23 21.86 19.34
C ALA A 458 7.90 20.47 19.30
N GLU A 459 7.61 19.57 20.25
CA GLU A 459 8.19 18.22 20.29
C GLU A 459 7.68 17.38 19.12
N PRO A 460 8.48 16.41 18.63
CA PRO A 460 7.99 15.43 17.68
C PRO A 460 6.87 14.60 18.33
N MET A 461 5.99 14.05 17.51
CA MET A 461 4.95 13.12 17.96
C MET A 461 5.39 11.67 17.70
N PRO A 462 4.88 10.70 18.49
CA PRO A 462 5.00 9.29 18.13
C PRO A 462 4.20 8.99 16.86
N PHE A 463 4.66 8.04 16.05
CA PHE A 463 3.77 7.44 15.05
C PHE A 463 2.55 6.80 15.71
N HIS A 464 1.37 7.14 15.21
CA HIS A 464 0.10 6.66 15.71
C HIS A 464 -0.97 6.67 14.61
N TYR A 465 -2.14 6.14 14.95
CA TYR A 465 -3.37 6.38 14.24
C TYR A 465 -4.33 7.14 15.16
N ASP A 466 -5.17 7.99 14.58
CA ASP A 466 -6.09 8.77 15.38
C ASP A 466 -7.20 7.91 15.98
N GLY A 467 -7.61 8.27 17.19
CA GLY A 467 -8.70 7.62 17.91
C GLY A 467 -8.35 6.33 18.64
N LEU A 468 -7.06 5.95 18.72
CA LEU A 468 -6.58 4.87 19.60
C LEU A 468 -7.16 5.00 21.02
N PHE A 469 -7.02 6.18 21.64
CA PHE A 469 -7.53 6.46 22.98
C PHE A 469 -8.98 6.97 23.01
N LYS A 470 -9.68 6.98 21.86
CA LYS A 470 -11.12 7.27 21.82
C LYS A 470 -11.88 5.99 22.12
N VAL A 471 -12.15 5.75 23.40
CA VAL A 471 -12.70 4.49 23.88
C VAL A 471 -14.18 4.56 24.25
N VAL A 472 -14.87 3.43 24.10
CA VAL A 472 -16.23 3.19 24.61
C VAL A 472 -16.24 1.90 25.44
N LYS A 473 -17.14 1.81 26.41
CA LYS A 473 -17.40 0.55 27.12
C LYS A 473 -18.33 -0.32 26.30
N GLN A 474 -17.94 -1.56 26.07
CA GLN A 474 -18.78 -2.59 25.44
C GLN A 474 -18.83 -3.81 26.35
N THR A 475 -20.00 -4.42 26.47
CA THR A 475 -20.16 -5.67 27.22
C THR A 475 -19.84 -6.85 26.30
N ASP A 476 -18.94 -7.74 26.71
CA ASP A 476 -18.61 -8.97 25.97
C ASP A 476 -19.70 -10.04 26.11
N GLU A 477 -19.55 -11.14 25.36
CA GLU A 477 -20.49 -12.28 25.34
C GLU A 477 -20.68 -12.95 26.72
N ASN A 478 -19.75 -12.73 27.65
CA ASN A 478 -19.77 -13.27 29.01
C ASN A 478 -20.32 -12.26 30.04
N GLY A 479 -20.77 -11.08 29.60
CA GLY A 479 -21.30 -10.03 30.47
C GLY A 479 -20.24 -9.12 31.10
N ASN A 480 -18.96 -9.23 30.72
CA ASN A 480 -17.90 -8.36 31.26
C ASN A 480 -17.81 -7.06 30.46
N GLU A 481 -17.62 -5.93 31.14
CA GLU A 481 -17.30 -4.66 30.47
C GLU A 481 -15.86 -4.66 29.95
N LYS A 482 -15.70 -4.44 28.65
CA LYS A 482 -14.43 -4.23 27.96
C LYS A 482 -14.36 -2.83 27.37
N THR A 483 -13.21 -2.18 27.54
CA THR A 483 -12.90 -0.90 26.91
C THR A 483 -12.44 -1.15 25.47
N VAL A 484 -13.12 -0.55 24.49
CA VAL A 484 -12.85 -0.74 23.05
C VAL A 484 -12.57 0.60 22.38
N SER A 485 -11.51 0.64 21.57
CA SER A 485 -11.12 1.82 20.78
C SER A 485 -12.04 2.02 19.57
N THR A 486 -12.38 3.27 19.24
CA THR A 486 -13.30 3.65 18.15
C THR A 486 -12.67 4.71 17.23
N PRO A 487 -11.62 4.32 16.47
CA PRO A 487 -10.90 5.26 15.61
C PRO A 487 -11.75 5.74 14.41
N PRO A 488 -11.63 7.01 13.98
CA PRO A 488 -12.19 7.48 12.72
C PRO A 488 -11.54 6.77 11.53
N GLN A 489 -12.26 6.67 10.41
CA GLN A 489 -11.71 6.07 9.18
C GLN A 489 -10.86 7.07 8.40
N PHE A 490 -11.27 8.34 8.32
CA PHE A 490 -10.54 9.35 7.56
C PHE A 490 -10.16 10.56 8.40
N GLN A 491 -9.03 11.14 8.02
CA GLN A 491 -8.57 12.45 8.46
C GLN A 491 -8.64 13.40 7.27
N LEU A 492 -9.29 14.54 7.45
CA LEU A 492 -9.37 15.63 6.48
C LEU A 492 -8.61 16.81 7.05
N PHE A 493 -7.63 17.31 6.31
CA PHE A 493 -6.82 18.45 6.72
C PHE A 493 -6.97 19.59 5.72
N GLN A 494 -6.90 20.82 6.21
CA GLN A 494 -6.76 22.01 5.39
C GLN A 494 -5.55 22.85 5.86
N GLY A 495 -4.64 23.13 4.94
CA GLY A 495 -3.50 24.03 5.18
C GLY A 495 -3.96 25.48 5.24
N ALA A 496 -4.02 26.08 6.44
CA ALA A 496 -4.39 27.49 6.58
C ALA A 496 -3.20 28.43 6.29
N THR A 497 -1.97 27.98 6.59
CA THR A 497 -0.70 28.60 6.20
C THR A 497 0.22 27.60 5.51
N SER A 498 1.22 28.09 4.77
CA SER A 498 2.30 27.24 4.27
C SER A 498 3.27 26.92 5.42
N SER A 499 3.77 25.68 5.46
CA SER A 499 4.83 25.29 6.40
C SER A 499 6.22 25.49 5.77
N PRO A 500 7.28 25.68 6.58
CA PRO A 500 8.65 25.51 6.13
C PRO A 500 8.88 24.13 5.49
N ARG A 501 9.90 24.04 4.63
CA ARG A 501 10.27 22.82 3.89
C ARG A 501 11.47 22.08 4.50
N ASP A 502 11.87 22.47 5.71
CA ASP A 502 13.03 21.95 6.45
C ASP A 502 12.66 21.46 7.85
N THR A 503 11.45 21.70 8.33
CA THR A 503 11.01 21.32 9.69
C THR A 503 9.48 21.23 9.80
N GLY A 504 8.98 20.59 10.87
CA GLY A 504 7.53 20.49 11.16
C GLY A 504 6.71 19.74 10.12
N PHE A 505 7.31 18.75 9.46
CA PHE A 505 6.64 17.93 8.47
C PHE A 505 5.52 17.10 9.11
N THR A 506 4.42 16.92 8.40
CA THR A 506 3.48 15.84 8.70
C THR A 506 3.96 14.60 7.96
N LEU A 507 4.22 13.52 8.70
CA LEU A 507 4.71 12.28 8.14
C LEU A 507 3.54 11.30 7.99
N PHE A 508 3.49 10.63 6.85
CA PHE A 508 2.51 9.58 6.59
C PHE A 508 3.21 8.32 6.08
N SER A 509 3.01 7.21 6.77
CA SER A 509 3.62 5.91 6.43
C SER A 509 2.55 4.93 5.99
N SER A 510 2.63 4.52 4.73
CA SER A 510 1.66 3.60 4.12
C SER A 510 1.87 2.19 4.63
N SER A 511 0.79 1.56 5.11
CA SER A 511 0.84 0.14 5.49
C SER A 511 1.28 -0.76 4.32
N THR A 512 0.86 -0.44 3.09
CA THR A 512 1.26 -1.19 1.89
C THR A 512 2.78 -1.21 1.73
N LEU A 513 3.45 -0.06 1.91
CA LEU A 513 4.90 0.03 1.83
C LEU A 513 5.60 -0.49 3.10
N PHE A 514 4.99 -0.31 4.27
CA PHE A 514 5.47 -0.87 5.52
C PHE A 514 5.63 -2.40 5.40
N PHE A 515 4.57 -3.12 5.00
CA PHE A 515 4.64 -4.57 4.80
C PHE A 515 5.57 -5.00 3.65
N LYS A 516 5.79 -4.13 2.65
CA LYS A 516 6.78 -4.38 1.58
C LYS A 516 8.21 -4.37 2.12
N TYR A 517 8.54 -3.43 2.99
CA TYR A 517 9.89 -3.22 3.52
C TYR A 517 10.13 -3.84 4.91
N LEU A 518 9.10 -4.43 5.52
CA LEU A 518 9.20 -5.16 6.78
C LEU A 518 10.16 -6.35 6.64
N PRO A 519 11.12 -6.55 7.57
CA PRO A 519 12.03 -7.68 7.54
C PRO A 519 11.30 -9.02 7.53
N SER A 520 11.83 -10.00 6.79
CA SER A 520 11.20 -11.30 6.58
C SER A 520 10.91 -12.08 7.86
N TRP A 521 11.74 -11.91 8.89
CA TRP A 521 11.57 -12.56 10.20
C TRP A 521 10.33 -12.06 10.94
N LEU A 522 10.00 -10.77 10.83
CA LEU A 522 8.82 -10.19 11.48
C LEU A 522 7.58 -10.28 10.58
N LYS A 523 7.77 -10.21 9.26
CA LYS A 523 6.68 -10.19 8.28
C LYS A 523 5.76 -11.43 8.32
N LYS A 524 6.29 -12.60 8.69
CA LYS A 524 5.51 -13.84 8.75
C LYS A 524 4.55 -13.90 9.93
N ASP A 525 4.90 -13.25 11.04
CA ASP A 525 4.23 -13.46 12.33
C ASP A 525 3.46 -12.22 12.80
N ILE A 526 3.75 -11.03 12.25
CA ILE A 526 3.17 -9.76 12.72
C ILE A 526 1.64 -9.73 12.74
N SER A 527 0.95 -10.49 11.88
CA SER A 527 -0.52 -10.59 11.89
C SER A 527 -1.10 -11.39 13.06
N GLN A 528 -0.27 -12.21 13.71
CA GLN A 528 -0.64 -12.99 14.89
C GLN A 528 -0.25 -12.29 16.20
N LEU A 529 0.54 -11.22 16.12
CA LEU A 529 0.99 -10.49 17.30
C LEU A 529 -0.08 -9.51 17.77
N THR A 530 -0.20 -9.42 19.08
CA THR A 530 -1.01 -8.40 19.76
C THR A 530 -0.10 -7.51 20.60
N TRP A 531 -0.59 -6.32 20.95
CA TRP A 531 0.15 -5.36 21.74
C TRP A 531 -0.75 -4.67 22.76
N SER A 532 -0.09 -4.16 23.80
CA SER A 532 -0.69 -3.38 24.86
C SER A 532 -0.08 -1.98 24.90
N VAL A 533 -0.88 -1.00 25.32
CA VAL A 533 -0.45 0.38 25.54
C VAL A 533 -1.03 0.94 26.82
N SER A 534 -0.20 1.66 27.58
CA SER A 534 -0.62 2.42 28.75
C SER A 534 -0.04 3.83 28.71
N THR A 535 -0.83 4.80 29.14
CA THR A 535 -0.39 6.19 29.29
C THR A 535 -1.07 6.82 30.49
N SER A 536 -0.37 7.73 31.18
CA SER A 536 -0.96 8.57 32.23
C SER A 536 -1.90 9.65 31.67
N ALA A 537 -1.76 9.97 30.38
CA ALA A 537 -2.72 10.80 29.65
C ALA A 537 -4.07 10.08 29.45
N PHE A 538 -5.06 10.82 28.95
CA PHE A 538 -6.37 10.28 28.57
C PHE A 538 -7.02 9.39 29.65
N ASP A 539 -7.19 9.92 30.85
CA ASP A 539 -7.84 9.23 31.97
C ASP A 539 -7.13 7.93 32.43
N ASN A 540 -5.78 7.89 32.35
CA ASN A 540 -4.95 6.72 32.67
C ASN A 540 -5.36 5.46 31.88
N THR A 541 -5.60 5.63 30.58
CA THR A 541 -6.11 4.55 29.73
C THR A 541 -5.06 3.45 29.54
N VAL A 542 -5.50 2.19 29.74
CA VAL A 542 -4.73 0.98 29.42
C VAL A 542 -5.54 0.13 28.43
N LEU A 543 -4.94 -0.16 27.29
CA LEU A 543 -5.51 -1.04 26.26
C LEU A 543 -4.61 -2.26 26.09
N ARG A 544 -5.21 -3.44 25.94
CA ARG A 544 -4.51 -4.73 25.88
C ARG A 544 -5.05 -5.61 24.77
N GLY A 545 -4.21 -6.49 24.24
CA GLY A 545 -4.62 -7.46 23.22
C GLY A 545 -5.06 -6.79 21.91
N LEU A 546 -4.50 -5.62 21.59
CA LEU A 546 -4.78 -4.95 20.33
C LEU A 546 -4.03 -5.68 19.21
N PRO A 547 -4.66 -6.00 18.07
CA PRO A 547 -3.96 -6.62 16.95
C PRO A 547 -2.95 -5.64 16.36
N LEU A 548 -1.72 -6.11 16.06
CA LEU A 548 -0.72 -5.28 15.37
C LEU A 548 -1.06 -5.09 13.88
N ALA A 549 -1.72 -6.06 13.26
CA ALA A 549 -2.20 -5.94 11.88
C ALA A 549 -3.69 -6.26 11.80
N ILE A 550 -4.43 -5.46 11.03
CA ILE A 550 -5.83 -5.72 10.67
C ILE A 550 -5.99 -5.66 9.16
N ASP A 551 -7.06 -6.25 8.63
CA ASP A 551 -7.39 -6.09 7.23
C ASP A 551 -8.08 -4.74 6.99
N HIS A 552 -7.71 -4.06 5.92
CA HIS A 552 -8.40 -2.87 5.46
C HIS A 552 -9.85 -3.21 5.09
N PRO A 553 -10.86 -2.48 5.59
CA PRO A 553 -12.27 -2.86 5.39
C PRO A 553 -12.69 -2.88 3.92
N THR A 554 -12.19 -1.95 3.09
CA THR A 554 -12.51 -1.90 1.65
C THR A 554 -11.67 -2.87 0.81
N THR A 555 -10.36 -2.97 1.06
CA THR A 555 -9.42 -3.61 0.13
C THR A 555 -8.94 -4.98 0.59
N GLY A 556 -9.19 -5.36 1.86
CA GLY A 556 -8.70 -6.60 2.47
C GLY A 556 -7.19 -6.64 2.66
N LYS A 557 -6.46 -5.56 2.37
CA LYS A 557 -4.99 -5.52 2.51
C LYS A 557 -4.58 -5.35 3.98
N PRO A 558 -3.49 -5.98 4.43
CA PRO A 558 -3.02 -5.84 5.80
C PRO A 558 -2.59 -4.39 6.10
N CYS A 559 -3.04 -3.87 7.24
CA CYS A 559 -2.79 -2.53 7.74
C CYS A 559 -2.22 -2.59 9.15
N LEU A 560 -1.13 -1.84 9.40
CA LEU A 560 -0.51 -1.76 10.72
C LEU A 560 -1.41 -0.93 11.66
N ARG A 561 -1.66 -1.43 12.87
CA ARG A 561 -2.36 -0.73 13.95
C ARG A 561 -1.46 -0.67 15.16
N TYR A 562 -0.80 0.46 15.34
CA TYR A 562 0.30 0.59 16.29
C TYR A 562 0.34 1.98 16.93
N HIS A 563 1.11 2.13 18.01
CA HIS A 563 1.56 3.40 18.54
C HIS A 563 3.03 3.24 18.89
N GLU A 564 3.87 4.16 18.44
CA GLU A 564 5.31 4.14 18.73
C GLU A 564 5.53 4.29 20.26
N PRO A 565 6.41 3.47 20.88
CA PRO A 565 6.81 3.65 22.27
C PRO A 565 7.36 5.05 22.48
N TRP A 566 6.75 5.76 23.42
CA TRP A 566 7.04 7.17 23.68
C TRP A 566 7.36 7.37 25.17
N PRO A 567 8.51 6.85 25.63
CA PRO A 567 8.89 6.93 27.04
C PRO A 567 9.19 8.37 27.45
N GLN A 568 9.30 8.60 28.77
CA GLN A 568 9.64 9.92 29.34
C GLN A 568 10.99 10.47 28.85
N SER A 569 11.88 9.63 28.31
CA SER A 569 13.13 10.10 27.68
C SER A 569 12.93 10.77 26.33
N LYS A 570 11.80 10.53 25.64
CA LYS A 570 11.44 11.14 24.34
C LYS A 570 10.52 12.36 24.47
N THR A 571 9.85 12.55 25.61
CA THR A 571 8.91 13.67 25.80
C THR A 571 8.94 14.22 27.21
N ARG A 572 8.69 15.52 27.35
CA ARG A 572 8.43 16.15 28.67
C ARG A 572 6.98 16.02 29.14
N PHE A 573 6.10 15.48 28.30
CA PHE A 573 4.68 15.26 28.59
C PHE A 573 4.45 13.83 29.09
N ASP A 574 3.19 13.38 29.09
CA ASP A 574 2.81 12.03 29.47
C ASP A 574 3.44 10.98 28.53
N ALA A 575 4.08 9.98 29.13
CA ALA A 575 4.65 8.87 28.39
C ALA A 575 3.57 7.91 27.88
N SER A 576 3.88 7.21 26.79
CA SER A 576 3.10 6.08 26.28
C SER A 576 3.99 4.84 26.26
N ASP A 577 3.73 3.92 27.18
CA ASP A 577 4.42 2.65 27.29
C ASP A 577 3.73 1.60 26.40
N VAL A 578 4.52 0.93 25.57
CA VAL A 578 4.03 0.00 24.54
C VAL A 578 4.79 -1.31 24.64
N THR A 579 4.06 -2.43 24.67
CA THR A 579 4.63 -3.78 24.76
C THR A 579 3.94 -4.72 23.79
N ILE A 580 4.70 -5.65 23.21
CA ILE A 580 4.17 -6.76 22.43
C ILE A 580 3.76 -7.89 23.37
N ASP A 581 2.50 -8.31 23.30
CA ASP A 581 1.92 -9.28 24.21
C ASP A 581 2.55 -10.66 24.00
N GLY A 582 2.87 -11.35 25.09
CA GLY A 582 3.43 -12.71 25.05
C GLY A 582 4.92 -12.82 24.75
N LEU A 583 5.64 -11.70 24.61
CA LEU A 583 7.10 -11.67 24.40
C LEU A 583 7.84 -11.16 25.65
N GLU A 584 9.10 -11.57 25.81
CA GLU A 584 10.00 -10.99 26.80
C GLU A 584 10.31 -9.52 26.48
N ALA A 585 10.65 -8.73 27.50
CA ALA A 585 10.83 -7.28 27.34
C ALA A 585 11.85 -6.89 26.26
N THR A 586 12.95 -7.64 26.13
CA THR A 586 13.98 -7.41 25.12
C THR A 586 13.50 -7.77 23.70
N GLU A 587 12.70 -8.82 23.55
CA GLU A 587 12.11 -9.22 22.27
C GLU A 587 11.02 -8.24 21.84
N SER A 588 10.16 -7.82 22.77
CA SER A 588 9.17 -6.75 22.57
C SER A 588 9.85 -5.47 22.09
N ALA A 589 10.93 -5.04 22.75
CA ALA A 589 11.68 -3.85 22.35
C ALA A 589 12.25 -3.98 20.94
N ALA A 590 12.84 -5.13 20.60
CA ALA A 590 13.40 -5.37 19.27
C ALA A 590 12.33 -5.34 18.15
N VAL A 591 11.13 -5.87 18.43
CA VAL A 591 9.98 -5.77 17.51
C VAL A 591 9.55 -4.31 17.33
N CYS A 592 9.36 -3.57 18.43
CA CYS A 592 9.01 -2.15 18.38
C CYS A 592 10.04 -1.32 17.60
N GLU A 593 11.32 -1.45 17.92
CA GLU A 593 12.41 -0.74 17.22
C GLU A 593 12.44 -1.06 15.72
N THR A 594 12.11 -2.30 15.34
CA THR A 594 12.02 -2.70 13.93
C THR A 594 10.83 -2.04 13.24
N ILE A 595 9.66 -2.03 13.89
CA ILE A 595 8.45 -1.36 13.38
C ILE A 595 8.73 0.13 13.19
N ASP A 596 9.27 0.80 14.21
CA ASP A 596 9.62 2.21 14.21
C ASP A 596 10.61 2.52 13.07
N SER A 597 11.69 1.74 12.95
CA SER A 597 12.69 1.92 11.91
C SER A 597 12.11 1.81 10.48
N VAL A 598 11.07 0.99 10.26
CA VAL A 598 10.38 0.90 8.97
C VAL A 598 9.39 2.07 8.80
N LEU A 599 8.71 2.50 9.87
CA LEU A 599 7.80 3.64 9.83
C LEU A 599 8.50 4.95 9.49
N TYR A 600 9.75 5.15 9.90
CA TYR A 600 10.54 6.35 9.54
C TYR A 600 11.33 6.21 8.21
N ASP A 601 11.35 5.02 7.59
CA ASP A 601 12.11 4.78 6.36
C ASP A 601 11.60 5.68 5.22
N ARG A 602 12.51 6.43 4.58
CA ARG A 602 12.17 7.37 3.47
C ARG A 602 11.56 6.69 2.23
N ARG A 603 11.56 5.35 2.17
CA ARG A 603 10.89 4.54 1.14
C ARG A 603 9.45 4.15 1.53
N VAL A 604 9.03 4.46 2.75
CA VAL A 604 7.73 4.16 3.35
C VAL A 604 7.00 5.45 3.75
N ALA A 605 7.72 6.36 4.40
CA ALA A 605 7.21 7.62 4.94
C ALA A 605 7.25 8.75 3.92
N LEU A 606 6.10 9.33 3.63
CA LEU A 606 5.95 10.63 2.98
C LEU A 606 6.20 11.73 4.02
N TYR A 607 7.11 12.65 3.71
CA TYR A 607 7.36 13.85 4.52
C TYR A 607 6.66 15.03 3.85
N TYR A 608 5.51 15.42 4.39
CA TYR A 608 4.65 16.41 3.78
C TYR A 608 4.86 17.79 4.38
N ALA A 609 5.20 18.75 3.51
CA ALA A 609 5.18 20.18 3.80
C ALA A 609 3.93 20.81 3.17
N TRP A 610 3.21 21.60 3.96
CA TRP A 610 1.93 22.19 3.58
C TRP A 610 2.13 23.44 2.74
N ASP A 611 1.35 23.56 1.67
CA ASP A 611 1.07 24.83 1.03
C ASP A 611 -0.29 25.36 1.49
N LYS A 612 -0.41 26.68 1.57
CA LYS A 612 -1.68 27.32 1.89
C LYS A 612 -2.77 26.93 0.89
N GLY A 613 -3.90 26.45 1.40
CA GLY A 613 -5.04 26.02 0.60
C GLY A 613 -5.02 24.54 0.21
N ASP A 614 -3.97 23.80 0.54
CA ASP A 614 -3.97 22.35 0.40
C ASP A 614 -5.12 21.74 1.19
N ILE A 615 -5.84 20.78 0.59
CA ILE A 615 -6.70 19.86 1.31
C ILE A 615 -6.09 18.47 1.19
N LEU A 616 -5.91 17.78 2.31
CA LEU A 616 -5.40 16.42 2.34
C LEU A 616 -6.43 15.51 2.96
N VAL A 617 -6.69 14.40 2.29
CA VAL A 617 -7.51 13.29 2.78
C VAL A 617 -6.59 12.11 3.04
N SER A 618 -6.59 11.61 4.26
CA SER A 618 -5.83 10.43 4.66
C SER A 618 -6.79 9.36 5.19
N ASP A 619 -6.69 8.15 4.65
CA ASP A 619 -7.27 6.97 5.27
C ASP A 619 -6.45 6.56 6.51
N ASN A 620 -7.04 6.74 7.70
CA ASN A 620 -6.45 6.49 9.01
C ASN A 620 -6.33 4.99 9.34
N ILE A 621 -6.85 4.10 8.49
CA ILE A 621 -6.63 2.66 8.57
C ILE A 621 -5.40 2.29 7.74
N LEU A 622 -5.34 2.77 6.50
CA LEU A 622 -4.21 2.50 5.59
C LEU A 622 -2.92 3.19 6.04
N MET A 623 -3.02 4.37 6.67
CA MET A 623 -1.89 5.21 7.04
C MET A 623 -1.64 5.24 8.55
N MET A 624 -0.38 5.09 8.91
CA MET A 624 0.17 5.60 10.16
C MET A 624 0.64 7.04 9.93
N HIS A 625 0.54 7.90 10.94
CA HIS A 625 1.00 9.28 10.78
C HIS A 625 1.67 9.82 12.04
N THR A 626 2.46 10.86 11.84
CA THR A 626 3.08 11.65 12.92
C THR A 626 3.40 13.06 12.45
N ARG A 627 4.01 13.86 13.32
CA ARG A 627 4.61 15.14 13.02
C ARG A 627 6.04 15.18 13.53
N SER A 628 6.96 15.66 12.71
CA SER A 628 8.32 15.96 13.16
C SER A 628 8.32 17.13 14.15
N ASP A 629 9.44 17.31 14.82
CA ASP A 629 9.71 18.52 15.61
C ASP A 629 9.71 19.78 14.72
N PHE A 630 9.52 20.94 15.34
CA PHE A 630 9.59 22.23 14.67
C PHE A 630 10.11 23.35 15.55
N THR A 631 10.57 24.44 14.92
CA THR A 631 11.02 25.63 15.64
C THR A 631 9.82 26.44 16.14
N ALA A 632 9.72 26.63 17.46
CA ALA A 632 8.63 27.38 18.10
C ALA A 632 8.53 28.83 17.58
N GLY A 633 7.30 29.35 17.47
CA GLY A 633 7.05 30.73 17.01
C GLY A 633 6.97 30.92 15.49
N VAL A 634 7.17 29.87 14.68
CA VAL A 634 6.84 29.87 13.25
C VAL A 634 5.34 29.64 13.07
N ASP A 635 4.70 30.38 12.16
CA ASP A 635 3.25 30.37 11.98
C ASP A 635 2.73 29.10 11.29
N HIS A 636 2.67 28.00 12.04
CA HIS A 636 2.03 26.75 11.63
C HIS A 636 0.54 26.79 12.02
N ARG A 637 -0.33 27.08 11.05
CA ARG A 637 -1.78 26.98 11.23
C ARG A 637 -2.32 25.93 10.26
N GLY A 638 -2.73 24.81 10.82
CA GLY A 638 -3.49 23.76 10.13
C GLY A 638 -4.85 23.60 10.78
N VAL A 639 -5.81 23.11 10.02
CA VAL A 639 -7.12 22.74 10.54
C VAL A 639 -7.37 21.28 10.18
N ALA A 640 -7.70 20.46 11.18
CA ALA A 640 -8.00 19.04 11.01
C ALA A 640 -9.47 18.75 11.35
N LEU A 641 -10.10 17.93 10.52
CA LEU A 641 -11.41 17.33 10.68
C LEU A 641 -11.25 15.81 10.69
N PHE A 642 -11.97 15.15 11.57
CA PHE A 642 -11.98 13.70 11.65
C PHE A 642 -13.34 13.21 11.20
N MET A 643 -13.35 12.20 10.35
CA MET A 643 -14.59 11.68 9.79
C MET A 643 -14.95 10.38 10.47
N VAL A 644 -16.19 10.28 10.90
CA VAL A 644 -16.77 9.02 11.32
C VAL A 644 -16.63 8.07 10.14
N ASN A 645 -16.44 6.80 10.43
CA ASN A 645 -16.80 5.78 9.46
C ASN A 645 -18.23 6.12 8.95
N SER A 646 -18.51 6.02 7.65
CA SER A 646 -19.91 6.16 7.18
C SER A 646 -20.84 5.09 7.77
N VAL A 647 -20.27 4.22 8.62
CA VAL A 647 -20.86 3.12 9.37
C VAL A 647 -21.18 3.43 10.85
N ILE A 648 -20.78 4.58 11.43
CA ILE A 648 -21.01 4.84 12.88
C ILE A 648 -22.02 5.98 13.15
N SER A 649 -22.78 6.45 12.15
CA SER A 649 -23.94 7.34 12.41
C SER A 649 -25.31 6.72 12.13
N SER A 650 -25.37 5.50 11.60
CA SER A 650 -26.59 4.70 11.53
C SER A 650 -26.23 3.34 10.94
N ILE A 651 -26.27 2.29 11.74
CA ILE A 651 -26.23 0.89 11.27
C ILE A 651 -24.87 0.48 10.69
N ILE A 652 -24.35 -0.64 11.18
CA ILE A 652 -23.23 -1.38 10.60
C ILE A 652 -23.50 -1.50 9.08
N MET A 653 -22.71 -0.89 8.19
CA MET A 653 -22.85 -1.21 6.76
C MET A 653 -22.48 -2.66 6.61
N ALA A 654 -23.52 -3.49 6.50
CA ALA A 654 -23.36 -4.90 6.29
C ALA A 654 -22.59 -5.12 4.99
N GLN A 655 -21.46 -5.80 5.10
CA GLN A 655 -20.76 -6.30 3.94
C GLN A 655 -21.67 -7.34 3.27
N VAL A 656 -22.20 -7.01 2.08
CA VAL A 656 -22.92 -7.99 1.25
C VAL A 656 -21.90 -8.88 0.56
N LYS A 657 -21.74 -10.11 1.05
CA LYS A 657 -20.89 -11.13 0.42
C LYS A 657 -21.70 -11.88 -0.64
N GLN A 658 -21.04 -12.25 -1.74
CA GLN A 658 -21.63 -12.97 -2.87
C GLN A 658 -20.98 -14.34 -3.03
N TYR A 659 -21.79 -15.38 -3.20
CA TYR A 659 -21.32 -16.74 -3.38
C TYR A 659 -21.99 -17.34 -4.63
N HIS A 660 -21.17 -17.61 -5.65
CA HIS A 660 -21.63 -18.29 -6.87
C HIS A 660 -21.51 -19.79 -6.67
N LEU A 661 -22.64 -20.49 -6.72
CA LEU A 661 -22.74 -21.93 -6.50
C LEU A 661 -23.13 -22.58 -7.82
N LEU A 662 -22.31 -23.53 -8.27
CA LEU A 662 -22.57 -24.24 -9.53
C LEU A 662 -23.65 -25.31 -9.33
N PRO A 663 -24.50 -25.58 -10.34
CA PRO A 663 -25.43 -26.72 -10.31
C PRO A 663 -24.71 -28.04 -10.01
N THR A 664 -25.31 -28.86 -9.15
CA THR A 664 -24.86 -30.23 -8.83
C THR A 664 -25.76 -31.25 -9.53
N ASP A 665 -25.61 -32.56 -9.25
CA ASP A 665 -26.48 -33.58 -9.86
C ASP A 665 -27.89 -33.54 -9.27
N LEU A 666 -28.01 -33.24 -7.97
CA LEU A 666 -29.28 -33.21 -7.24
C LEU A 666 -29.89 -31.81 -7.13
N ILE A 667 -29.05 -30.76 -7.15
CA ILE A 667 -29.48 -29.38 -6.84
C ILE A 667 -29.29 -28.46 -8.05
N PRO A 668 -30.35 -27.73 -8.47
CA PRO A 668 -30.26 -26.85 -9.62
C PRO A 668 -29.23 -25.74 -9.50
N ASN A 669 -29.08 -25.13 -8.31
CA ASN A 669 -28.36 -23.90 -7.98
C ASN A 669 -28.57 -22.76 -8.99
N SER A 670 -29.08 -21.63 -8.51
CA SER A 670 -29.29 -20.49 -9.40
C SER A 670 -27.96 -19.95 -9.93
N PRO A 671 -27.92 -19.49 -11.19
CA PRO A 671 -26.81 -18.69 -11.68
C PRO A 671 -26.67 -17.35 -10.97
N ARG A 672 -27.72 -16.86 -10.30
CA ARG A 672 -27.64 -15.67 -9.44
C ARG A 672 -26.86 -16.04 -8.16
N PRO A 673 -25.99 -15.17 -7.65
CA PRO A 673 -25.24 -15.46 -6.45
C PRO A 673 -26.15 -15.52 -5.21
N LEU A 674 -25.87 -16.45 -4.30
CA LEU A 674 -26.31 -16.38 -2.91
C LEU A 674 -25.71 -15.13 -2.27
N LEU A 675 -26.53 -14.34 -1.58
CA LEU A 675 -26.05 -13.15 -0.88
C LEU A 675 -26.12 -13.32 0.64
N HIS A 676 -25.08 -12.86 1.34
CA HIS A 676 -25.00 -12.86 2.81
C HIS A 676 -24.75 -11.45 3.31
N TYR A 677 -25.72 -10.90 4.06
CA TYR A 677 -25.68 -9.57 4.63
C TYR A 677 -25.33 -9.73 6.11
N LYS A 678 -24.04 -9.58 6.42
CA LYS A 678 -23.53 -9.83 7.77
C LYS A 678 -23.94 -8.72 8.72
N ASN A 679 -24.63 -9.06 9.81
CA ASN A 679 -25.04 -8.17 10.90
C ASN A 679 -25.75 -6.89 10.43
N VAL A 680 -26.65 -7.03 9.45
CA VAL A 680 -27.39 -5.92 8.83
C VAL A 680 -28.60 -5.48 9.64
N LEU A 681 -29.21 -6.39 10.39
CA LEU A 681 -30.39 -6.10 11.20
C LEU A 681 -29.98 -5.58 12.59
N ALA A 682 -30.70 -4.58 13.08
CA ALA A 682 -30.47 -4.02 14.40
C ALA A 682 -30.93 -5.02 15.49
N LYS A 683 -30.05 -5.23 16.47
CA LYS A 683 -30.37 -5.96 17.71
C LYS A 683 -31.06 -5.01 18.68
N ARG A 684 -31.97 -5.54 19.53
CA ARG A 684 -32.60 -4.75 20.59
C ARG A 684 -31.53 -4.17 21.53
N PRO A 685 -31.68 -2.93 22.04
CA PRO A 685 -30.75 -2.36 23.00
C PRO A 685 -30.51 -3.30 24.18
N ASN A 686 -29.24 -3.54 24.54
CA ASN A 686 -28.83 -4.46 25.60
C ASN A 686 -29.27 -5.94 25.41
N SER A 687 -29.47 -6.38 24.16
CA SER A 687 -29.84 -7.76 23.82
C SER A 687 -29.03 -8.25 22.62
N SER A 688 -28.76 -9.55 22.57
CA SER A 688 -28.16 -10.21 21.41
C SER A 688 -29.18 -10.57 20.32
N LYS A 689 -30.47 -10.25 20.53
CA LYS A 689 -31.59 -10.66 19.70
C LYS A 689 -32.14 -9.49 18.87
N CYS A 690 -32.56 -9.75 17.64
CA CYS A 690 -33.30 -8.79 16.81
C CYS A 690 -34.74 -8.62 17.32
N ASP A 691 -35.41 -7.55 16.89
CA ASP A 691 -36.85 -7.39 17.12
C ASP A 691 -37.65 -7.99 15.96
N PRO A 692 -38.43 -9.07 16.18
CA PRO A 692 -39.22 -9.67 15.10
C PRO A 692 -40.14 -8.69 14.38
N ALA A 693 -40.74 -7.74 15.10
CA ALA A 693 -41.69 -6.80 14.51
C ALA A 693 -41.02 -5.79 13.57
N GLU A 694 -39.78 -5.37 13.88
CA GLU A 694 -39.01 -4.44 13.04
C GLU A 694 -38.47 -5.14 11.79
N VAL A 695 -38.02 -6.40 11.93
CA VAL A 695 -37.56 -7.19 10.78
C VAL A 695 -38.72 -7.50 9.83
N TRP A 696 -39.88 -7.87 10.38
CA TRP A 696 -41.11 -8.06 9.60
C TRP A 696 -41.50 -6.80 8.82
N ASP A 697 -41.55 -5.66 9.51
CA ASP A 697 -41.91 -4.37 8.88
C ASP A 697 -40.94 -4.01 7.75
N THR A 698 -39.64 -4.28 7.94
CA THR A 698 -38.60 -4.07 6.92
C THR A 698 -38.86 -4.91 5.67
N PHE A 699 -39.09 -6.21 5.83
CA PHE A 699 -39.28 -7.14 4.72
C PHE A 699 -40.59 -6.87 3.98
N THR A 700 -41.70 -6.73 4.70
CA THR A 700 -43.03 -6.52 4.10
C THR A 700 -43.11 -5.17 3.37
N LYS A 701 -42.49 -4.10 3.90
CA LYS A 701 -42.40 -2.80 3.21
C LYS A 701 -41.63 -2.88 1.88
N ASN A 702 -40.67 -3.79 1.79
CA ASN A 702 -39.89 -4.05 0.59
C ASN A 702 -40.51 -5.12 -0.33
N GLY A 703 -41.71 -5.59 -0.03
CA GLY A 703 -42.44 -6.56 -0.86
C GLY A 703 -41.98 -8.00 -0.69
N TRP A 704 -41.32 -8.33 0.42
CA TRP A 704 -40.99 -9.71 0.79
C TRP A 704 -42.02 -10.22 1.78
N ASP A 705 -42.69 -11.30 1.42
CA ASP A 705 -43.81 -11.83 2.18
C ASP A 705 -43.32 -12.75 3.31
N VAL A 706 -43.50 -12.34 4.56
CA VAL A 706 -43.01 -13.05 5.74
C VAL A 706 -43.97 -14.18 6.10
N GLN A 707 -43.45 -15.40 6.13
CA GLN A 707 -44.27 -16.60 6.25
C GLN A 707 -44.19 -17.25 7.64
N TRP A 708 -43.04 -17.15 8.31
CA TRP A 708 -42.82 -17.87 9.57
C TRP A 708 -41.67 -17.29 10.40
N ILE A 709 -41.69 -17.61 11.71
CA ILE A 709 -40.53 -17.59 12.60
C ILE A 709 -40.37 -18.98 13.20
N PHE A 710 -39.25 -19.65 12.93
CA PHE A 710 -38.93 -20.98 13.46
C PHE A 710 -37.73 -20.91 14.40
N ARG A 711 -37.78 -21.75 15.45
CA ARG A 711 -36.59 -22.17 16.22
C ARG A 711 -36.07 -23.47 15.63
N TYR A 712 -34.78 -23.52 15.26
CA TYR A 712 -34.19 -24.67 14.56
C TYR A 712 -33.50 -25.68 15.49
N PRO A 713 -33.59 -26.99 15.18
CA PRO A 713 -32.87 -28.04 15.86
C PRO A 713 -31.40 -28.10 15.41
N ASN A 714 -30.63 -29.02 15.98
CA ASN A 714 -29.20 -29.18 15.67
C ASN A 714 -28.90 -29.62 14.22
N THR A 715 -29.89 -30.11 13.46
CA THR A 715 -29.77 -30.44 12.03
C THR A 715 -31.14 -30.68 11.39
N GLN A 716 -31.22 -30.59 10.06
CA GLN A 716 -32.41 -30.84 9.21
C GLN A 716 -31.99 -31.40 7.85
N LEU A 717 -32.92 -31.73 6.94
CA LEU A 717 -32.54 -32.14 5.58
C LEU A 717 -32.20 -30.92 4.69
N SER A 718 -31.29 -31.13 3.75
CA SER A 718 -31.01 -30.15 2.69
C SER A 718 -32.22 -30.04 1.76
N HIS A 719 -32.61 -28.81 1.44
CA HIS A 719 -33.73 -28.53 0.54
C HIS A 719 -33.54 -27.21 -0.20
N PHE A 720 -34.30 -27.01 -1.27
CA PHE A 720 -34.38 -25.74 -2.00
C PHE A 720 -35.84 -25.40 -2.36
N HIS A 721 -36.05 -24.14 -2.73
CA HIS A 721 -37.32 -23.63 -3.26
C HIS A 721 -37.23 -23.48 -4.78
N SER A 722 -38.17 -24.08 -5.53
CA SER A 722 -38.11 -24.14 -7.00
C SER A 722 -38.80 -22.97 -7.70
N GLU A 723 -39.68 -22.24 -7.01
CA GLU A 723 -40.51 -21.18 -7.58
C GLU A 723 -40.39 -19.82 -6.87
N ALA A 724 -39.67 -19.75 -5.74
CA ALA A 724 -39.56 -18.56 -4.91
C ALA A 724 -38.11 -18.26 -4.51
N HIS A 725 -37.77 -16.97 -4.50
CA HIS A 725 -36.58 -16.50 -3.79
C HIS A 725 -36.89 -16.43 -2.31
N GLU A 726 -35.93 -16.82 -1.48
CA GLU A 726 -36.06 -16.80 -0.03
C GLU A 726 -35.11 -15.79 0.59
N CYS A 727 -35.59 -15.11 1.62
CA CYS A 727 -34.83 -14.25 2.50
C CYS A 727 -34.92 -14.81 3.91
N MET A 728 -33.80 -15.25 4.46
CA MET A 728 -33.70 -15.78 5.83
C MET A 728 -33.01 -14.76 6.74
N ALA A 729 -33.70 -14.26 7.76
CA ALA A 729 -33.13 -13.40 8.80
C ALA A 729 -32.86 -14.20 10.08
N VAL A 730 -31.65 -14.07 10.64
CA VAL A 730 -31.31 -14.66 11.93
C VAL A 730 -31.69 -13.70 13.05
N LEU A 731 -32.61 -14.12 13.92
CA LEU A 731 -33.14 -13.26 14.99
C LEU A 731 -32.48 -13.51 16.35
N SER A 732 -32.00 -14.74 16.62
CA SER A 732 -31.27 -15.09 17.85
C SER A 732 -30.33 -16.28 17.64
N GLY A 733 -29.30 -16.39 18.49
CA GLY A 733 -28.38 -17.52 18.51
C GLY A 733 -27.33 -17.51 17.39
N THR A 734 -26.61 -18.62 17.26
CA THR A 734 -25.67 -18.89 16.15
C THR A 734 -25.90 -20.28 15.55
N ALA A 735 -25.55 -20.49 14.28
CA ALA A 735 -25.58 -21.80 13.62
C ALA A 735 -24.61 -21.86 12.43
N THR A 736 -24.36 -23.05 11.92
CA THR A 736 -23.71 -23.24 10.63
C THR A 736 -24.79 -23.50 9.58
N ILE A 737 -24.75 -22.82 8.43
CA ILE A 737 -25.65 -23.08 7.30
C ILE A 737 -24.82 -23.57 6.11
N ARG A 738 -25.20 -24.73 5.59
CA ARG A 738 -24.66 -25.28 4.35
C ARG A 738 -25.51 -24.81 3.18
N PHE A 739 -24.87 -24.41 2.08
CA PHE A 739 -25.53 -24.01 0.85
C PHE A 739 -24.98 -24.78 -0.35
N GLY A 740 -25.84 -25.00 -1.35
CA GLY A 740 -25.46 -25.41 -2.71
C GLY A 740 -25.42 -26.92 -2.98
N VAL A 741 -25.74 -27.77 -2.01
CA VAL A 741 -25.52 -29.23 -2.11
C VAL A 741 -26.66 -30.02 -1.50
N GLY A 742 -26.98 -31.16 -2.11
CA GLY A 742 -27.99 -32.11 -1.64
C GLY A 742 -27.40 -33.16 -0.69
N ASP A 743 -28.27 -33.73 0.14
CA ASP A 743 -27.97 -34.88 0.99
C ASP A 743 -27.94 -36.17 0.12
N THR A 744 -26.99 -37.08 0.33
CA THR A 744 -26.83 -38.32 -0.47
C THR A 744 -27.11 -39.61 0.28
N SER A 745 -27.47 -39.54 1.57
CA SER A 745 -27.89 -40.67 2.40
C SER A 745 -29.25 -40.42 3.06
N GLU A 746 -29.92 -41.49 3.50
CA GLU A 746 -31.10 -41.39 4.37
C GLU A 746 -30.71 -41.08 5.84
N ASP A 747 -29.43 -41.27 6.20
CA ASP A 747 -28.92 -40.99 7.54
C ASP A 747 -28.62 -39.49 7.71
N LEU A 748 -29.45 -38.83 8.53
CA LEU A 748 -29.33 -37.41 8.81
C LEU A 748 -28.02 -37.02 9.51
N GLN A 749 -27.43 -37.90 10.32
CA GLN A 749 -26.15 -37.65 10.97
C GLN A 749 -25.01 -37.71 9.96
N GLU A 750 -25.02 -38.73 9.08
CA GLU A 750 -24.01 -38.86 8.03
C GLU A 750 -24.07 -37.71 7.02
N ASN A 751 -25.29 -37.24 6.70
CA ASN A 751 -25.48 -36.06 5.86
C ASN A 751 -24.93 -34.77 6.51
N THR A 752 -24.96 -34.67 7.83
CA THR A 752 -24.60 -33.44 8.55
C THR A 752 -23.13 -33.41 8.96
N TYR A 753 -22.66 -34.48 9.59
CA TYR A 753 -21.34 -34.58 10.23
C TYR A 753 -20.39 -35.53 9.51
N GLY A 754 -20.90 -36.32 8.56
CA GLY A 754 -20.11 -37.19 7.68
C GLY A 754 -19.93 -36.59 6.28
N SER A 755 -19.74 -37.47 5.31
CA SER A 755 -19.47 -37.10 3.91
C SER A 755 -20.64 -37.37 2.95
N ALA A 756 -21.84 -37.68 3.45
CA ALA A 756 -22.99 -38.01 2.61
C ALA A 756 -23.73 -36.76 2.08
N TRP A 757 -23.04 -35.96 1.28
CA TRP A 757 -23.61 -34.81 0.57
C TRP A 757 -22.75 -34.51 -0.67
N GLU A 758 -23.31 -33.81 -1.65
CA GLU A 758 -22.61 -33.52 -2.91
C GLU A 758 -21.39 -32.59 -2.72
N GLU A 759 -20.42 -32.64 -3.63
CA GLU A 759 -19.30 -31.69 -3.61
C GLU A 759 -19.69 -30.30 -4.15
N GLY A 760 -18.91 -29.27 -3.83
CA GLY A 760 -19.08 -27.91 -4.39
C GLY A 760 -19.93 -26.94 -3.57
N GLY A 761 -20.45 -27.38 -2.41
CA GLY A 761 -21.17 -26.54 -1.47
C GLY A 761 -20.29 -25.65 -0.59
N ILE A 762 -20.91 -24.73 0.13
CA ILE A 762 -20.24 -23.84 1.09
C ILE A 762 -20.89 -23.93 2.48
N LEU A 763 -20.08 -23.76 3.52
CA LEU A 763 -20.52 -23.65 4.91
C LEU A 763 -20.31 -22.21 5.39
N LEU A 764 -21.36 -21.60 5.93
CA LEU A 764 -21.34 -20.23 6.45
C LEU A 764 -21.77 -20.21 7.92
N GLU A 765 -21.06 -19.46 8.75
CA GLU A 765 -21.44 -19.21 10.13
C GLU A 765 -22.46 -18.06 10.20
N ALA A 766 -23.61 -18.36 10.77
CA ALA A 766 -24.76 -17.48 10.90
C ALA A 766 -24.94 -17.05 12.36
N GLU A 767 -25.23 -15.78 12.58
CA GLU A 767 -25.52 -15.22 13.90
C GLU A 767 -26.65 -14.20 13.83
N ALA A 768 -27.29 -13.92 14.97
CA ALA A 768 -28.32 -12.89 15.06
C ALA A 768 -27.86 -11.57 14.41
N GLY A 769 -28.72 -11.00 13.56
CA GLY A 769 -28.41 -9.81 12.77
C GLY A 769 -28.10 -10.11 11.30
N ASP A 770 -27.74 -11.35 10.96
CA ASP A 770 -27.46 -11.74 9.58
C ASP A 770 -28.74 -11.92 8.76
N VAL A 771 -28.65 -11.61 7.46
CA VAL A 771 -29.68 -11.92 6.45
C VAL A 771 -29.04 -12.66 5.29
N PHE A 772 -29.69 -13.72 4.81
CA PHE A 772 -29.31 -14.45 3.61
C PHE A 772 -30.39 -14.27 2.55
N VAL A 773 -29.99 -13.88 1.34
CA VAL A 773 -30.89 -13.79 0.18
C VAL A 773 -30.54 -14.93 -0.77
N ILE A 774 -31.43 -15.92 -0.83
CA ILE A 774 -31.23 -17.22 -1.43
C ILE A 774 -32.02 -17.26 -2.74
N PRO A 775 -31.32 -17.34 -3.88
CA PRO A 775 -31.95 -17.53 -5.17
C PRO A 775 -32.75 -18.85 -5.24
N ALA A 776 -33.82 -18.87 -6.06
CA ALA A 776 -34.59 -20.08 -6.30
C ALA A 776 -33.69 -21.17 -6.91
N GLY A 777 -33.79 -22.40 -6.41
CA GLY A 777 -32.95 -23.52 -6.80
C GLY A 777 -31.67 -23.70 -5.98
N VAL A 778 -31.31 -22.77 -5.09
CA VAL A 778 -30.13 -22.93 -4.21
C VAL A 778 -30.52 -23.73 -2.96
N ALA A 779 -29.90 -24.89 -2.79
CA ALA A 779 -30.12 -25.71 -1.61
C ALA A 779 -29.51 -25.10 -0.37
N HIS A 780 -30.15 -25.29 0.77
CA HIS A 780 -29.64 -24.86 2.06
C HIS A 780 -30.07 -25.77 3.22
N LYS A 781 -29.29 -25.74 4.30
CA LYS A 781 -29.49 -26.54 5.52
C LYS A 781 -28.80 -25.92 6.72
N THR A 782 -29.55 -25.61 7.76
CA THR A 782 -29.03 -25.20 9.08
C THR A 782 -28.66 -26.41 9.95
N HIS A 783 -27.50 -26.35 10.60
CA HIS A 783 -27.07 -27.30 11.62
C HIS A 783 -26.20 -26.60 12.69
N ASN A 784 -25.77 -27.32 13.73
CA ASN A 784 -24.94 -26.78 14.84
C ASN A 784 -25.57 -25.57 15.56
N THR A 785 -26.88 -25.58 15.79
CA THR A 785 -27.56 -24.44 16.43
C THR A 785 -27.13 -24.26 17.88
N LYS A 786 -26.90 -23.00 18.28
CA LYS A 786 -26.54 -22.61 19.64
C LYS A 786 -27.41 -21.44 20.12
N PRO A 787 -28.04 -21.55 21.31
CA PRO A 787 -28.11 -22.76 22.13
C PRO A 787 -28.98 -23.83 21.47
N ALA A 788 -28.65 -25.10 21.72
CA ALA A 788 -29.40 -26.23 21.19
C ALA A 788 -30.83 -26.24 21.75
N ALA A 789 -31.82 -26.42 20.88
CA ALA A 789 -33.22 -26.44 21.23
C ALA A 789 -34.01 -27.35 20.26
N GLU A 790 -35.24 -27.70 20.62
CA GLU A 790 -36.14 -28.45 19.73
C GLU A 790 -36.76 -27.54 18.66
N PHE A 791 -37.07 -28.13 17.49
CA PHE A 791 -37.75 -27.43 16.41
C PHE A 791 -39.13 -26.93 16.87
N LYS A 792 -39.44 -25.67 16.62
CA LYS A 792 -40.72 -25.07 17.03
C LYS A 792 -41.11 -23.89 16.14
N LEU A 793 -42.35 -23.85 15.66
CA LEU A 793 -42.96 -22.64 15.09
C LEU A 793 -43.26 -21.65 16.23
N LEU A 794 -42.72 -20.43 16.13
CA LEU A 794 -42.91 -19.37 17.12
C LEU A 794 -43.94 -18.34 16.69
N SER A 795 -44.08 -18.11 15.38
CA SER A 795 -45.09 -17.19 14.84
C SER A 795 -46.51 -17.81 14.87
N PRO A 796 -47.57 -16.98 14.98
CA PRO A 796 -48.96 -17.44 14.83
C PRO A 796 -49.23 -18.07 13.46
N GLY A 797 -50.11 -19.06 13.43
CA GLY A 797 -50.55 -19.75 12.21
C GLY A 797 -49.87 -21.10 11.99
N VAL A 798 -49.84 -21.55 10.74
CA VAL A 798 -49.29 -22.87 10.33
C VAL A 798 -47.95 -22.79 9.61
N GLY A 799 -47.30 -21.62 9.60
CA GLY A 799 -46.02 -21.38 8.91
C GLY A 799 -46.15 -21.05 7.43
N HIS A 800 -47.37 -20.78 6.95
CA HIS A 800 -47.68 -20.28 5.61
C HIS A 800 -48.34 -18.89 5.72
N GLY A 801 -47.67 -17.97 6.41
CA GLY A 801 -48.17 -16.62 6.71
C GLY A 801 -48.34 -16.39 8.20
N ILE A 802 -48.43 -15.11 8.58
CA ILE A 802 -48.65 -14.68 9.97
C ILE A 802 -50.15 -14.53 10.22
N GLU A 803 -50.77 -15.54 10.85
CA GLU A 803 -52.21 -15.53 11.15
C GLU A 803 -52.53 -14.72 12.40
N ALA A 804 -52.69 -13.40 12.25
CA ALA A 804 -53.10 -12.51 13.33
C ALA A 804 -53.85 -11.27 12.79
N ASP A 805 -54.78 -10.72 13.59
CA ASP A 805 -55.47 -9.46 13.26
C ASP A 805 -54.50 -8.26 13.18
N ASP A 806 -53.44 -8.28 14.02
CA ASP A 806 -52.33 -7.33 14.00
C ASP A 806 -51.00 -8.12 14.01
N PRO A 807 -50.46 -8.45 12.82
CA PRO A 807 -49.21 -9.22 12.69
C PRO A 807 -48.02 -8.54 13.38
N LYS A 808 -47.89 -7.22 13.28
CA LYS A 808 -46.76 -6.48 13.87
C LYS A 808 -46.77 -6.62 15.40
N LYS A 809 -47.94 -6.43 16.01
CA LYS A 809 -48.10 -6.61 17.46
C LYS A 809 -47.85 -8.06 17.88
N ALA A 810 -48.47 -9.03 17.19
CA ALA A 810 -48.30 -10.44 17.52
C ALA A 810 -46.84 -10.90 17.45
N LEU A 811 -46.07 -10.42 16.46
CA LEU A 811 -44.64 -10.71 16.34
C LEU A 811 -43.79 -10.00 17.41
N SER A 812 -44.16 -8.79 17.82
CA SER A 812 -43.43 -8.04 18.87
C SER A 812 -43.46 -8.73 20.24
N GLU A 813 -44.52 -9.50 20.51
CA GLU A 813 -44.77 -10.24 21.74
C GLU A 813 -44.09 -11.62 21.77
N ILE A 814 -43.44 -12.05 20.68
CA ILE A 814 -42.71 -13.33 20.61
C ILE A 814 -41.44 -13.26 21.46
N GLU A 815 -41.33 -14.18 22.41
CA GLU A 815 -40.09 -14.45 23.12
C GLU A 815 -39.19 -15.37 22.30
N LEU A 816 -38.11 -14.79 21.75
CA LEU A 816 -37.11 -15.57 21.01
C LEU A 816 -36.20 -16.34 21.98
N ASP A 817 -36.06 -17.64 21.77
CA ASP A 817 -35.11 -18.52 22.47
C ASP A 817 -34.48 -19.54 21.51
N GLY A 818 -33.26 -20.02 21.81
CA GLY A 818 -32.53 -20.86 20.87
C GLY A 818 -31.98 -20.09 19.66
N TYR A 819 -31.66 -20.83 18.60
CA TYR A 819 -31.39 -20.27 17.27
C TYR A 819 -32.70 -20.10 16.50
N THR A 820 -33.09 -18.85 16.24
CA THR A 820 -34.35 -18.53 15.57
C THR A 820 -34.12 -17.78 14.28
N MET A 821 -34.92 -18.10 13.26
CA MET A 821 -34.91 -17.41 11.99
C MET A 821 -36.31 -17.02 11.55
N MET A 822 -36.40 -15.96 10.76
CA MET A 822 -37.58 -15.52 10.04
C MET A 822 -37.38 -15.76 8.54
N GLY A 823 -38.35 -16.39 7.90
CA GLY A 823 -38.37 -16.62 6.46
C GLY A 823 -39.34 -15.68 5.75
N ALA A 824 -38.88 -15.06 4.67
CA ALA A 824 -39.70 -14.24 3.79
C ALA A 824 -39.43 -14.57 2.31
N TYR A 825 -40.44 -14.46 1.45
CA TYR A 825 -40.34 -14.92 0.07
C TYR A 825 -40.76 -13.86 -0.94
N ASN A 826 -40.21 -13.96 -2.15
CA ASN A 826 -40.55 -13.10 -3.29
C ASN A 826 -40.47 -13.89 -4.60
N GLY A 827 -41.41 -13.66 -5.52
CA GLY A 827 -41.55 -14.43 -6.76
C GLY A 827 -42.87 -15.21 -6.76
N GLY A 828 -42.80 -16.53 -6.61
CA GLY A 828 -43.95 -17.45 -6.57
C GLY A 828 -44.19 -18.11 -5.20
N GLU A 829 -44.93 -19.22 -5.22
CA GLU A 829 -45.20 -20.05 -4.04
C GLU A 829 -43.93 -20.81 -3.60
N TRP A 830 -43.67 -20.91 -2.30
CA TRP A 830 -42.51 -21.64 -1.79
C TRP A 830 -42.86 -23.12 -1.54
N ASP A 831 -41.97 -24.02 -1.95
CA ASP A 831 -42.11 -25.48 -1.84
C ASP A 831 -40.96 -26.10 -1.01
N PHE A 832 -40.88 -27.42 -0.86
CA PHE A 832 -39.77 -28.07 -0.14
C PHE A 832 -39.22 -29.22 -0.98
N VAL A 833 -38.21 -28.95 -1.81
CA VAL A 833 -37.65 -29.95 -2.74
C VAL A 833 -36.30 -30.44 -2.23
N LYS A 834 -36.17 -31.76 -2.02
CA LYS A 834 -34.97 -32.39 -1.45
C LYS A 834 -33.89 -32.69 -2.49
N SER A 835 -34.30 -33.10 -3.69
CA SER A 835 -33.41 -33.52 -4.77
C SER A 835 -34.20 -33.67 -6.06
N GLY A 836 -33.61 -33.32 -7.20
CA GLY A 836 -34.26 -33.41 -8.50
C GLY A 836 -35.31 -32.31 -8.70
N GLY A 837 -35.18 -31.56 -9.80
CA GLY A 837 -36.05 -30.45 -10.13
C GLY A 837 -35.85 -29.99 -11.57
N ASP A 838 -36.77 -29.16 -12.08
CA ASP A 838 -36.59 -28.49 -13.37
C ASP A 838 -35.68 -27.27 -13.18
N TYR A 839 -34.44 -27.38 -13.66
CA TYR A 839 -33.41 -26.35 -13.55
C TYR A 839 -33.89 -25.05 -14.20
N GLY A 840 -34.52 -25.18 -15.37
CA GLY A 840 -35.05 -24.03 -16.09
C GLY A 840 -36.16 -23.33 -15.33
N LYS A 841 -36.98 -24.07 -14.58
CA LYS A 841 -38.07 -23.49 -13.76
C LYS A 841 -37.51 -22.62 -12.64
N SER A 842 -36.50 -23.11 -11.91
CA SER A 842 -35.86 -22.34 -10.82
C SER A 842 -35.12 -21.11 -11.33
N TRP A 843 -34.46 -21.22 -12.49
CA TRP A 843 -33.68 -20.11 -13.05
C TRP A 843 -34.53 -19.02 -13.71
N ARG A 844 -35.80 -19.31 -14.03
CA ARG A 844 -36.74 -18.35 -14.61
C ARG A 844 -37.51 -17.53 -13.57
N VAL A 845 -37.31 -17.75 -12.27
CA VAL A 845 -37.96 -16.94 -11.23
C VAL A 845 -37.52 -15.47 -11.39
N PRO A 846 -38.47 -14.53 -11.60
CA PRO A 846 -38.15 -13.13 -11.88
C PRO A 846 -37.33 -12.48 -10.77
N LYS A 847 -36.46 -11.53 -11.12
CA LYS A 847 -35.67 -10.80 -10.13
C LYS A 847 -36.59 -9.91 -9.30
N PRO A 848 -36.51 -9.93 -7.95
CA PRO A 848 -37.23 -8.98 -7.11
C PRO A 848 -36.82 -7.54 -7.44
N LYS A 849 -37.81 -6.64 -7.55
CA LYS A 849 -37.53 -5.21 -7.83
C LYS A 849 -36.85 -4.50 -6.67
N ARG A 850 -37.00 -5.01 -5.45
CA ARG A 850 -36.50 -4.41 -4.21
C ARG A 850 -35.75 -5.47 -3.40
N ASP A 851 -34.62 -5.04 -2.84
CA ASP A 851 -33.88 -5.78 -1.83
C ASP A 851 -34.70 -5.90 -0.53
N PRO A 852 -34.68 -7.06 0.18
CA PRO A 852 -35.47 -7.24 1.40
C PRO A 852 -35.09 -6.26 2.51
N VAL A 853 -33.84 -5.82 2.57
CA VAL A 853 -33.33 -4.91 3.61
C VAL A 853 -33.18 -3.48 3.07
N PHE A 854 -32.53 -3.33 1.92
CA PHE A 854 -32.14 -2.04 1.36
C PHE A 854 -33.18 -1.42 0.43
N GLY A 855 -34.28 -2.12 0.11
CA GLY A 855 -35.34 -1.61 -0.76
C GLY A 855 -34.85 -1.33 -2.18
N GLU A 856 -34.93 -0.09 -2.65
CA GLU A 856 -34.50 0.32 -3.99
C GLU A 856 -33.03 0.76 -4.08
N ALA A 857 -32.31 0.75 -2.96
CA ALA A 857 -30.94 1.20 -2.92
C ALA A 857 -30.00 0.27 -3.72
N GLU A 858 -28.90 0.79 -4.26
CA GLU A 858 -27.93 0.02 -5.06
C GLU A 858 -26.95 -0.81 -4.19
N GLU A 859 -27.38 -1.14 -2.98
CA GLU A 859 -26.75 -2.02 -2.03
C GLU A 859 -27.53 -3.35 -2.00
N GLY A 860 -26.84 -4.49 -2.12
CA GLY A 860 -27.52 -5.80 -2.10
C GLY A 860 -28.09 -6.24 -3.45
N LEU A 861 -29.23 -6.93 -3.43
CA LEU A 861 -29.81 -7.71 -4.53
C LEU A 861 -30.04 -6.87 -5.79
N VAL A 862 -30.47 -5.62 -5.65
CA VAL A 862 -30.80 -4.75 -6.79
C VAL A 862 -29.57 -4.56 -7.69
N LYS A 863 -28.37 -4.45 -7.10
CA LYS A 863 -27.12 -4.31 -7.84
C LYS A 863 -26.46 -5.65 -8.18
N THR A 864 -26.50 -6.61 -7.27
CA THR A 864 -25.70 -7.85 -7.39
C THR A 864 -26.33 -8.89 -8.29
N TRP A 865 -27.65 -8.99 -8.35
CA TRP A 865 -28.31 -9.94 -9.24
C TRP A 865 -28.42 -9.38 -10.66
N PRO A 866 -27.92 -10.09 -11.69
CA PRO A 866 -28.06 -9.65 -13.07
C PRO A 866 -29.52 -9.70 -13.54
N GLY A 867 -29.85 -8.89 -14.54
CA GLY A 867 -31.12 -8.94 -15.29
C GLY A 867 -32.09 -7.80 -15.02
N GLY A 868 -32.52 -7.13 -16.09
CA GLY A 868 -33.68 -6.26 -16.14
C GLY A 868 -34.73 -6.89 -17.04
N ASP A 869 -35.30 -8.03 -16.62
CA ASP A 869 -36.42 -8.76 -17.24
C ASP A 869 -36.50 -8.71 -18.80
N THR A 870 -35.40 -8.95 -19.52
CA THR A 870 -35.43 -9.16 -21.00
C THR A 870 -34.92 -10.54 -21.39
N GLU A 871 -35.45 -11.12 -22.48
CA GLU A 871 -35.05 -12.44 -23.02
C GLU A 871 -33.53 -12.57 -23.26
N VAL A 872 -32.85 -11.45 -23.53
CA VAL A 872 -31.40 -11.35 -23.77
C VAL A 872 -30.58 -11.67 -22.51
N ASP A 873 -31.09 -11.35 -21.32
CA ASP A 873 -30.38 -11.59 -20.05
C ASP A 873 -30.33 -13.08 -19.69
N LEU A 874 -31.34 -13.86 -20.10
CA LEU A 874 -31.39 -15.31 -19.91
C LEU A 874 -30.38 -16.04 -20.81
N GLU A 875 -30.09 -15.52 -22.00
CA GLU A 875 -29.02 -16.06 -22.86
C GLU A 875 -27.63 -15.74 -22.29
N ILE A 876 -27.39 -14.54 -21.73
CA ILE A 876 -26.09 -14.16 -21.12
C ILE A 876 -25.74 -15.09 -19.96
N VAL A 877 -26.70 -15.33 -19.07
CA VAL A 877 -26.54 -16.24 -17.92
C VAL A 877 -26.30 -17.70 -18.37
N GLN A 878 -26.87 -18.12 -19.50
CA GLN A 878 -26.61 -19.44 -20.08
C GLN A 878 -25.24 -19.52 -20.80
N VAL A 879 -24.76 -18.42 -21.39
CA VAL A 879 -23.48 -18.35 -22.11
C VAL A 879 -22.29 -18.35 -21.14
N GLU A 880 -22.33 -17.58 -20.05
CA GLU A 880 -21.26 -17.58 -19.04
C GLU A 880 -21.06 -18.98 -18.42
N ASN A 881 -22.15 -19.72 -18.22
CA ASN A 881 -22.11 -21.11 -17.74
C ASN A 881 -21.54 -22.12 -18.76
N ARG A 882 -21.75 -21.91 -20.06
CA ARG A 882 -21.19 -22.77 -21.12
C ARG A 882 -19.69 -22.55 -21.30
N GLU A 883 -19.20 -21.31 -21.21
CA GLU A 883 -17.77 -21.01 -21.32
C GLU A 883 -16.96 -21.46 -20.11
N TYR A 884 -17.58 -21.55 -18.93
CA TYR A 884 -16.92 -22.11 -17.73
C TYR A 884 -16.84 -23.64 -17.77
N LYS A 885 -17.85 -24.33 -18.30
CA LYS A 885 -17.81 -25.79 -18.51
C LYS A 885 -16.75 -26.24 -19.53
N SER A 886 -16.31 -25.38 -20.44
CA SER A 886 -15.22 -25.71 -21.37
C SER A 886 -13.80 -25.45 -20.81
N LYS A 887 -13.68 -25.03 -19.54
CA LYS A 887 -12.40 -24.77 -18.85
C LYS A 887 -12.11 -25.72 -17.68
N MET A 888 -12.94 -26.74 -17.49
CA MET A 888 -12.59 -27.99 -16.79
C MET A 888 -12.33 -29.08 -17.82
#